data_AF-A0A0A2I1C1-F1
#
_entry.id   AF-A0A0A2I1C1-F1
#
_cell.length_a   1.000
_cell.length_b   1.000
_cell.length_c   1.000
_cell.angle_alpha   90.00
_cell.angle_beta   90.00
_cell.angle_gamma   90.00
#
_symmetry.space_group_name_H-M   'P 1'
#
loop_
_entity.id
_entity.type
_entity.pdbx_description
1 polymer ?
#
loop_
_entity_poly.entity_id
_entity_poly.type
_entity_poly.pdbx_seq_one_letter_code
_entity_poly.pdbx_strand_id
1 'polypeptide(L)'
;MSQLRLRVEGQSFRDPLNREVILRGINVAGDAKYPKTPDLRSHNVQEFFEEDVSFVGRPFSLEDADIHFQRLRDWGYNAIRYIFTWEAIEHAGPGIYDEHWIDFTIGILRIAKQYNFYIFMDPHQDVWSRLSGGSGAPTWTLYAAGLNPRSFKNTQAALVHNTWDNPAEFPKMLWCRDFAPKAIIDGVNIQDYLQSHFIAACEYLAHRIQNAGDLEGEVVIGWESINEPHKGLIGTRDISSIPSEQHLQVGTSPTAFQAMLLGSGRSCEVKTWSFGKFGPYQTGTEIIDPKGEQAWLSAEYDDCQYGWHRDPGWKLGECLWAQHGVWDSSKSKPTLLKKDYFSRNPQTGEILDYERFTNSYFMNHYRAYKDAIRNVCGSTIMFCQPPVMELPPTLKGTPDDDPNMVHAAHFYDGLTLLTKHWNRLYNLDVIGLLRGKYLAPAFAIKIGEKSIRNSLRRQLRFLRDESLEHMGNHPLLFTEIGIPYDMDDKHAYKTGDYRSQIRAMDANHFALEGSKANGFALWVYTAENDHEWGDQWNGEDLSIYSQNDVKLPVPASSGSTRSDSTGCSKDHLINVEEEKSGSLNALTPPSTSHVFPHAILQPQKSHRAVEACLRPTPIYTNGHLESHTFDLKKCTFTMRLRANLAAPHTPSEIYLPEYHFPMGDTEVTVSGGTWEICILEFHTVKLQYLRWWHGQGTVEIKIRKMKRKPNSQEYAALQKLQSSRCMMILIRFLPNIITFKPILHKLGDAFEISDHQIMAIDHTIPEGQSAQPETEHLLAANTTMPLFRTTGRTIRSASVSTVTRLLDYNPSGGMWQATGTAIAHAPNVKDLRSPDDVFFDVHGRGVRRVSTQDTVGGAMIRRATAPAIELGVLQDEKDIAAPVESHSGSQLDHNQSYQDHIAPKVSWGTAIKKGGIAAWRFIITPTGFFIMIYGLNVIAWGAMLFFLMLGVGSMSKERKEIWIEIDSQILNGLFCLTSWGLAPWRIRDTYWLLMWHFGSANISKKSIMHLAKRNSSWYRMRDFEDPTCDEMLRETLTGKVAPPTKSWKMDFVVINMLLNSLFQVGMATFMWVYNRHNRPAFGVGLFIGLGCFSSLLAGLTSWWEGRKVKRIEGAFFEAIPENEKEEPIDRSA
;
A
#
# COMPACT_ATOMS: atom_id res chain seq x y z
N MET A 1 25.47 -39.64 19.11
CA MET A 1 24.91 -38.67 18.16
C MET A 1 26.07 -37.90 17.56
N SER A 2 26.04 -37.59 16.27
CA SER A 2 26.87 -36.56 15.65
C SER A 2 26.53 -35.18 16.24
N GLN A 3 27.47 -34.23 16.19
CA GLN A 3 27.20 -32.87 16.62
C GLN A 3 26.50 -32.12 15.48
N LEU A 4 25.25 -31.66 15.71
CA LEU A 4 24.47 -30.92 14.70
C LEU A 4 25.24 -29.69 14.19
N ARG A 5 25.23 -29.49 12.87
CA ARG A 5 25.94 -28.39 12.18
C ARG A 5 25.33 -27.01 12.49
N LEU A 6 24.07 -26.98 12.91
CA LEU A 6 23.38 -25.83 13.49
C LEU A 6 22.45 -26.32 14.61
N ARG A 7 22.32 -25.55 15.69
CA ARG A 7 21.29 -25.76 16.74
C ARG A 7 20.68 -24.43 17.16
N VAL A 8 19.47 -24.46 17.72
CA VAL A 8 18.91 -23.32 18.46
C VAL A 8 19.49 -23.29 19.88
N GLU A 9 19.82 -22.11 20.39
CA GLU A 9 20.14 -21.84 21.79
C GLU A 9 19.43 -20.56 22.23
N GLY A 10 18.16 -20.69 22.62
CA GLY A 10 17.30 -19.55 22.92
C GLY A 10 17.20 -18.61 21.71
N GLN A 11 17.55 -17.33 21.90
CA GLN A 11 17.37 -16.31 20.85
C GLN A 11 18.32 -16.44 19.66
N SER A 12 19.28 -17.37 19.66
CA SER A 12 20.38 -17.41 18.69
C SER A 12 20.58 -18.80 18.08
N PHE A 13 21.03 -18.86 16.83
CA PHE A 13 21.57 -20.08 16.23
C PHE A 13 23.03 -20.29 16.65
N ARG A 14 23.46 -21.53 16.85
CA ARG A 14 24.84 -21.89 17.22
C ARG A 14 25.46 -22.91 16.29
N ASP A 15 26.71 -22.70 15.92
CA ASP A 15 27.55 -23.68 15.22
C ASP A 15 28.22 -24.68 16.21
N PRO A 16 28.95 -25.70 15.72
CA PRO A 16 29.68 -26.65 16.58
C PRO A 16 30.72 -26.00 17.51
N LEU A 17 31.23 -24.81 17.16
CA LEU A 17 32.19 -24.02 17.94
C LEU A 17 31.53 -23.05 18.93
N ASN A 18 30.20 -23.12 19.07
CA ASN A 18 29.35 -22.24 19.88
C ASN A 18 29.35 -20.75 19.48
N ARG A 19 29.76 -20.44 18.24
CA ARG A 19 29.59 -19.10 17.67
C ARG A 19 28.11 -18.87 17.33
N GLU A 20 27.64 -17.66 17.57
CA GLU A 20 26.33 -17.22 17.09
C GLU A 20 26.35 -17.11 15.56
N VAL A 21 25.33 -17.67 14.90
CA VAL A 21 25.23 -17.72 13.43
C VAL A 21 24.13 -16.78 12.93
N ILE A 22 24.43 -16.00 11.89
CA ILE A 22 23.41 -15.32 11.08
C ILE A 22 23.11 -16.13 9.82
N LEU A 23 21.83 -16.38 9.58
CA LEU A 23 21.33 -16.95 8.33
C LEU A 23 21.03 -15.81 7.34
N ARG A 24 22.02 -15.49 6.49
CA ARG A 24 21.85 -14.62 5.31
C ARG A 24 21.39 -15.49 4.14
N GLY A 25 20.08 -15.63 4.01
CA GLY A 25 19.44 -16.52 3.06
C GLY A 25 18.77 -15.84 1.87
N ILE A 26 18.22 -16.69 1.02
CA ILE A 26 17.42 -16.33 -0.15
C ILE A 26 16.42 -17.45 -0.46
N ASN A 27 15.27 -17.09 -1.03
CA ASN A 27 14.26 -18.01 -1.50
C ASN A 27 14.66 -18.62 -2.85
N VAL A 28 14.67 -19.95 -2.96
CA VAL A 28 15.07 -20.71 -4.16
C VAL A 28 14.01 -21.77 -4.45
N ALA A 29 13.23 -21.68 -5.52
CA ALA A 29 13.15 -20.58 -6.49
C ALA A 29 11.71 -20.27 -6.90
N GLY A 30 11.46 -19.07 -7.44
CA GLY A 30 10.14 -18.70 -7.96
C GLY A 30 9.64 -19.64 -9.06
N ASP A 31 10.57 -20.22 -9.83
CA ASP A 31 10.28 -21.22 -10.88
C ASP A 31 9.62 -22.49 -10.33
N ALA A 32 9.82 -22.82 -9.05
CA ALA A 32 9.26 -24.01 -8.43
C ALA A 32 7.76 -23.89 -8.08
N LYS A 33 7.15 -22.72 -8.31
CA LYS A 33 5.69 -22.51 -8.12
C LYS A 33 4.81 -23.22 -9.15
N TYR A 34 5.37 -23.68 -10.28
CA TYR A 34 4.61 -24.27 -11.39
C TYR A 34 5.40 -25.38 -12.12
N PRO A 35 4.73 -26.31 -12.84
CA PRO A 35 5.38 -27.43 -13.51
C PRO A 35 6.50 -27.04 -14.48
N LYS A 36 7.37 -28.00 -14.80
CA LYS A 36 8.38 -27.87 -15.87
C LYS A 36 7.87 -28.40 -17.22
N THR A 37 7.04 -29.44 -17.18
CA THR A 37 6.44 -30.10 -18.34
C THR A 37 4.98 -30.47 -18.02
N PRO A 38 4.00 -30.18 -18.90
CA PRO A 38 4.07 -29.23 -20.03
C PRO A 38 4.46 -27.80 -19.60
N ASP A 39 4.73 -26.91 -20.57
CA ASP A 39 5.18 -25.53 -20.29
C ASP A 39 4.00 -24.64 -19.87
N LEU A 40 3.56 -24.82 -18.64
CA LEU A 40 2.37 -24.16 -18.07
C LEU A 40 2.62 -22.74 -17.55
N ARG A 41 3.67 -22.03 -18.01
CA ARG A 41 3.94 -20.63 -17.65
C ARG A 41 2.67 -19.79 -17.70
N SER A 42 2.53 -18.85 -16.77
CA SER A 42 1.24 -18.21 -16.50
C SER A 42 0.67 -17.34 -17.64
N HIS A 43 1.47 -17.01 -18.64
CA HIS A 43 1.07 -16.31 -19.87
C HIS A 43 0.75 -17.25 -21.05
N ASN A 44 1.02 -18.56 -20.93
CA ASN A 44 0.65 -19.57 -21.92
C ASN A 44 -0.79 -20.05 -21.66
N VAL A 45 -1.60 -20.12 -22.71
CA VAL A 45 -3.03 -20.51 -22.64
C VAL A 45 -3.23 -21.99 -23.00
N GLN A 46 -2.25 -22.61 -23.67
CA GLN A 46 -2.30 -24.01 -24.07
C GLN A 46 -2.07 -24.92 -22.85
N GLU A 47 -2.74 -26.08 -22.82
CA GLU A 47 -2.53 -27.17 -21.85
C GLU A 47 -2.67 -26.78 -20.35
N PHE A 48 -3.16 -25.58 -20.03
CA PHE A 48 -3.22 -25.08 -18.65
C PHE A 48 -4.04 -25.96 -17.68
N PHE A 49 -5.06 -26.66 -18.19
CA PHE A 49 -5.88 -27.58 -17.41
C PHE A 49 -5.46 -29.05 -17.58
N GLU A 50 -4.23 -29.34 -18.02
CA GLU A 50 -3.69 -30.69 -17.96
C GLU A 50 -3.36 -31.10 -16.51
N GLU A 51 -3.51 -32.39 -16.27
CA GLU A 51 -3.42 -33.03 -14.95
C GLU A 51 -2.19 -33.96 -14.87
N ASP A 52 -1.69 -34.44 -16.01
CA ASP A 52 -0.36 -35.05 -16.17
C ASP A 52 0.70 -33.94 -16.23
N VAL A 53 1.37 -33.68 -15.11
CA VAL A 53 2.32 -32.58 -14.94
C VAL A 53 3.54 -33.04 -14.15
N SER A 54 4.74 -32.64 -14.56
CA SER A 54 5.97 -32.95 -13.83
C SER A 54 6.73 -31.69 -13.41
N PHE A 55 7.21 -31.70 -12.16
CA PHE A 55 8.07 -30.67 -11.58
C PHE A 55 9.57 -31.02 -11.68
N VAL A 56 9.92 -32.18 -12.25
CA VAL A 56 11.33 -32.57 -12.48
C VAL A 56 12.04 -31.48 -13.29
N GLY A 57 13.15 -30.95 -12.78
CA GLY A 57 13.81 -29.77 -13.35
C GLY A 57 13.39 -28.42 -12.75
N ARG A 58 12.52 -28.39 -11.71
CA ARG A 58 12.29 -27.23 -10.83
C ARG A 58 12.99 -27.44 -9.47
N PRO A 59 13.80 -26.49 -8.97
CA PRO A 59 13.89 -25.08 -9.40
C PRO A 59 14.68 -24.82 -10.69
N PHE A 60 15.62 -25.70 -11.04
CA PHE A 60 16.46 -25.66 -12.24
C PHE A 60 17.06 -27.05 -12.49
N SER A 61 17.65 -27.31 -13.66
CA SER A 61 18.23 -28.62 -14.00
C SER A 61 19.35 -29.04 -13.04
N LEU A 62 19.68 -30.34 -12.97
CA LEU A 62 20.82 -30.84 -12.16
C LEU A 62 22.16 -30.36 -12.75
N GLU A 63 22.19 -30.15 -14.06
CA GLU A 63 23.32 -29.69 -14.85
C GLU A 63 23.65 -28.21 -14.60
N ASP A 64 22.62 -27.35 -14.53
CA ASP A 64 22.75 -25.92 -14.25
C ASP A 64 22.87 -25.61 -12.75
N ALA A 65 22.49 -26.55 -11.88
CA ALA A 65 22.45 -26.36 -10.43
C ALA A 65 23.77 -25.84 -9.84
N ASP A 66 24.91 -26.35 -10.31
CA ASP A 66 26.24 -25.88 -9.87
C ASP A 66 26.42 -24.37 -10.15
N ILE A 67 26.04 -23.92 -11.35
CA ILE A 67 26.13 -22.52 -11.78
C ILE A 67 25.18 -21.61 -10.98
N HIS A 68 24.02 -22.11 -10.58
CA HIS A 68 23.06 -21.39 -9.74
C HIS A 68 23.55 -21.28 -8.29
N PHE A 69 24.01 -22.38 -7.69
CA PHE A 69 24.53 -22.39 -6.33
C PHE A 69 25.87 -21.64 -6.19
N GLN A 70 26.76 -21.72 -7.19
CA GLN A 70 27.95 -20.88 -7.32
C GLN A 70 27.59 -19.40 -7.21
N ARG A 71 26.64 -18.93 -8.04
CA ARG A 71 26.21 -17.52 -8.07
C ARG A 71 25.61 -17.04 -6.74
N LEU A 72 24.79 -17.87 -6.09
CA LEU A 72 24.25 -17.54 -4.78
C LEU A 72 25.35 -17.51 -3.71
N ARG A 73 26.36 -18.37 -3.82
CA ARG A 73 27.49 -18.38 -2.89
C ARG A 73 28.42 -17.18 -3.11
N ASP A 74 28.73 -16.81 -4.35
CA ASP A 74 29.47 -15.59 -4.73
C ASP A 74 28.83 -14.33 -4.13
N TRP A 75 27.50 -14.27 -4.15
CA TRP A 75 26.72 -13.19 -3.53
C TRP A 75 26.66 -13.26 -2.00
N GLY A 76 27.39 -14.18 -1.38
CA GLY A 76 27.57 -14.33 0.06
C GLY A 76 26.38 -14.89 0.81
N TYR A 77 25.45 -15.59 0.13
CA TYR A 77 24.35 -16.27 0.84
C TYR A 77 24.90 -17.52 1.53
N ASN A 78 24.43 -17.80 2.74
CA ASN A 78 24.76 -19.02 3.49
C ASN A 78 23.52 -19.85 3.84
N ALA A 79 22.32 -19.35 3.61
CA ALA A 79 21.08 -20.10 3.79
C ALA A 79 20.21 -20.08 2.53
N ILE A 80 19.32 -21.06 2.41
CA ILE A 80 18.30 -21.15 1.36
C ILE A 80 16.97 -21.56 2.00
N ARG A 81 15.90 -20.84 1.65
CA ARG A 81 14.52 -21.30 1.82
C ARG A 81 14.17 -22.06 0.54
N TYR A 82 14.06 -23.38 0.63
CA TYR A 82 13.86 -24.24 -0.53
C TYR A 82 12.36 -24.43 -0.80
N ILE A 83 11.89 -23.75 -1.83
CA ILE A 83 10.48 -23.72 -2.26
C ILE A 83 10.15 -25.06 -2.92
N PHE A 84 9.11 -25.72 -2.45
CA PHE A 84 8.41 -26.78 -3.16
C PHE A 84 6.90 -26.60 -2.99
N THR A 85 6.11 -27.01 -3.97
CA THR A 85 4.64 -27.03 -3.86
C THR A 85 4.16 -28.41 -3.40
N TRP A 86 2.95 -28.49 -2.83
CA TRP A 86 2.29 -29.77 -2.57
C TRP A 86 2.00 -30.52 -3.88
N GLU A 87 1.66 -29.80 -4.95
CA GLU A 87 1.51 -30.35 -6.31
C GLU A 87 2.79 -31.01 -6.85
N ALA A 88 3.98 -30.51 -6.49
CA ALA A 88 5.25 -31.16 -6.85
C ALA A 88 5.45 -32.55 -6.21
N ILE A 89 4.76 -32.83 -5.09
CA ILE A 89 4.80 -34.14 -4.42
C ILE A 89 3.64 -35.02 -4.87
N GLU A 90 2.40 -34.51 -4.93
CA GLU A 90 1.17 -35.31 -4.96
C GLU A 90 0.20 -34.83 -6.07
N HIS A 91 0.70 -34.51 -7.28
CA HIS A 91 -0.15 -34.07 -8.40
C HIS A 91 -1.12 -35.15 -8.91
N ALA A 92 -0.67 -36.39 -9.00
CA ALA A 92 -1.38 -37.48 -9.69
C ALA A 92 -2.65 -37.95 -8.96
N GLY A 93 -2.72 -37.76 -7.64
CA GLY A 93 -3.88 -38.12 -6.83
C GLY A 93 -3.53 -38.34 -5.36
N PRO A 94 -4.54 -38.44 -4.48
CA PRO A 94 -4.34 -38.68 -3.04
C PRO A 94 -3.58 -39.98 -2.78
N GLY A 95 -2.45 -39.89 -2.06
CA GLY A 95 -1.55 -40.99 -1.74
C GLY A 95 -0.58 -41.39 -2.85
N ILE A 96 -0.53 -40.66 -3.97
CA ILE A 96 0.31 -40.97 -5.14
C ILE A 96 1.44 -39.93 -5.24
N TYR A 97 2.63 -40.31 -4.77
CA TYR A 97 3.79 -39.41 -4.68
C TYR A 97 4.72 -39.49 -5.90
N ASP A 98 5.25 -38.35 -6.36
CA ASP A 98 6.21 -38.25 -7.47
C ASP A 98 7.63 -38.65 -7.02
N GLU A 99 7.89 -39.95 -7.10
CA GLU A 99 9.21 -40.56 -6.90
C GLU A 99 10.35 -39.87 -7.66
N HIS A 100 10.08 -39.45 -8.90
CA HIS A 100 11.10 -38.88 -9.79
C HIS A 100 11.45 -37.44 -9.38
N TRP A 101 10.47 -36.62 -8.99
CA TRP A 101 10.72 -35.29 -8.44
C TRP A 101 11.42 -35.34 -7.07
N ILE A 102 11.10 -36.33 -6.24
CA ILE A 102 11.75 -36.53 -4.93
C ILE A 102 13.24 -36.89 -5.10
N ASP A 103 13.57 -37.87 -5.94
CA ASP A 103 14.97 -38.25 -6.20
C ASP A 103 15.76 -37.12 -6.89
N PHE A 104 15.11 -36.40 -7.81
CA PHE A 104 15.66 -35.19 -8.42
C PHE A 104 15.97 -34.11 -7.35
N THR A 105 15.05 -33.85 -6.41
CA THR A 105 15.22 -32.87 -5.33
C THR A 105 16.35 -33.28 -4.38
N ILE A 106 16.48 -34.57 -4.06
CA ILE A 106 17.63 -35.12 -3.31
C ILE A 106 18.95 -34.84 -4.06
N GLY A 107 18.96 -34.95 -5.40
CA GLY A 107 20.09 -34.56 -6.24
C GLY A 107 20.45 -33.07 -6.10
N ILE A 108 19.47 -32.17 -6.22
CA ILE A 108 19.66 -30.71 -6.07
C ILE A 108 20.21 -30.37 -4.67
N LEU A 109 19.66 -30.97 -3.61
CA LEU A 109 20.12 -30.77 -2.22
C LEU A 109 21.57 -31.26 -2.01
N ARG A 110 21.98 -32.36 -2.67
CA ARG A 110 23.38 -32.85 -2.65
C ARG A 110 24.37 -31.92 -3.35
N ILE A 111 23.96 -31.23 -4.41
CA ILE A 111 24.82 -30.19 -5.04
C ILE A 111 24.91 -28.97 -4.12
N ALA A 112 23.78 -28.52 -3.53
CA ALA A 112 23.77 -27.42 -2.58
C ALA A 112 24.61 -27.68 -1.31
N LYS A 113 24.71 -28.93 -0.87
CA LYS A 113 25.59 -29.37 0.25
C LYS A 113 27.06 -29.01 -0.01
N GLN A 114 27.55 -29.15 -1.25
CA GLN A 114 28.94 -28.87 -1.62
C GLN A 114 29.30 -27.40 -1.39
N TYR A 115 28.36 -26.49 -1.67
CA TYR A 115 28.49 -25.05 -1.42
C TYR A 115 28.30 -24.64 0.05
N ASN A 116 28.10 -25.61 0.96
CA ASN A 116 27.99 -25.41 2.40
C ASN A 116 26.83 -24.47 2.78
N PHE A 117 25.69 -24.56 2.09
CA PHE A 117 24.44 -23.86 2.44
C PHE A 117 23.76 -24.48 3.67
N TYR A 118 22.95 -23.70 4.38
CA TYR A 118 21.96 -24.16 5.36
C TYR A 118 20.57 -24.07 4.72
N ILE A 119 19.89 -25.21 4.54
CA ILE A 119 18.61 -25.27 3.84
C ILE A 119 17.49 -25.57 4.83
N PHE A 120 16.39 -24.83 4.73
CA PHE A 120 15.12 -25.22 5.34
C PHE A 120 14.05 -25.36 4.26
N MET A 121 13.24 -26.39 4.40
CA MET A 121 12.25 -26.82 3.40
C MET A 121 10.95 -26.03 3.59
N ASP A 122 10.44 -25.42 2.53
CA ASP A 122 9.27 -24.54 2.53
C ASP A 122 8.13 -25.12 1.67
N PRO A 123 7.09 -25.73 2.29
CA PRO A 123 5.87 -26.13 1.58
C PRO A 123 5.07 -24.88 1.19
N HIS A 124 5.34 -24.44 -0.04
CA HIS A 124 4.93 -23.16 -0.56
C HIS A 124 3.54 -23.20 -1.20
N GLN A 125 2.76 -22.15 -0.94
CA GLN A 125 1.52 -21.85 -1.64
C GLN A 125 1.32 -20.34 -1.72
N ASP A 126 0.64 -19.90 -2.78
CA ASP A 126 -0.08 -18.63 -2.83
C ASP A 126 -1.50 -18.96 -3.27
N VAL A 127 -2.54 -18.33 -2.70
CA VAL A 127 -3.90 -18.37 -3.27
C VAL A 127 -4.37 -19.82 -3.57
N TRP A 128 -4.01 -20.76 -2.70
CA TRP A 128 -4.27 -22.21 -2.77
C TRP A 128 -3.54 -22.98 -3.89
N SER A 129 -3.82 -22.72 -5.17
CA SER A 129 -3.38 -23.57 -6.30
C SER A 129 -3.16 -22.76 -7.59
N ARG A 130 -2.41 -23.31 -8.56
CA ARG A 130 -2.24 -22.72 -9.90
C ARG A 130 -3.60 -22.45 -10.58
N LEU A 131 -4.54 -23.39 -10.46
CA LEU A 131 -5.88 -23.29 -11.06
C LEU A 131 -6.80 -22.28 -10.37
N SER A 132 -6.40 -21.71 -9.22
CA SER A 132 -7.07 -20.56 -8.59
C SER A 132 -6.29 -19.24 -8.75
N GLY A 133 -5.28 -19.20 -9.64
CA GLY A 133 -4.44 -18.03 -9.91
C GLY A 133 -3.24 -17.88 -8.98
N GLY A 134 -2.90 -18.95 -8.25
CA GLY A 134 -1.88 -18.99 -7.21
C GLY A 134 -0.78 -20.02 -7.50
N SER A 135 -0.37 -20.77 -6.47
CA SER A 135 0.51 -21.94 -6.55
C SER A 135 0.34 -22.78 -5.28
N GLY A 136 0.74 -24.05 -5.27
CA GLY A 136 0.79 -24.86 -4.04
C GLY A 136 0.04 -26.19 -4.10
N ALA A 137 -1.26 -26.18 -3.82
CA ALA A 137 -2.09 -27.39 -3.73
C ALA A 137 -2.39 -28.02 -5.11
N PRO A 138 -2.36 -29.37 -5.23
CA PRO A 138 -2.62 -30.06 -6.48
C PRO A 138 -4.04 -29.90 -6.98
N THR A 139 -4.21 -30.07 -8.30
CA THR A 139 -5.48 -29.90 -9.02
C THR A 139 -6.62 -30.73 -8.42
N TRP A 140 -6.35 -31.98 -8.00
CA TRP A 140 -7.35 -32.86 -7.39
C TRP A 140 -7.98 -32.28 -6.11
N THR A 141 -7.31 -31.37 -5.40
CA THR A 141 -7.88 -30.74 -4.19
C THR A 141 -9.11 -29.87 -4.49
N LEU A 142 -9.17 -29.27 -5.69
CA LEU A 142 -10.33 -28.49 -6.13
C LEU A 142 -11.49 -29.41 -6.51
N TYR A 143 -11.21 -30.51 -7.21
CA TYR A 143 -12.22 -31.53 -7.49
C TYR A 143 -12.73 -32.19 -6.21
N ALA A 144 -11.86 -32.52 -5.26
CA ALA A 144 -12.23 -32.99 -3.91
C ALA A 144 -13.11 -31.97 -3.19
N ALA A 145 -12.80 -30.66 -3.26
CA ALA A 145 -13.65 -29.57 -2.76
C ALA A 145 -14.99 -29.38 -3.52
N GLY A 146 -15.25 -30.18 -4.57
CA GLY A 146 -16.49 -30.18 -5.35
C GLY A 146 -16.53 -29.09 -6.42
N LEU A 147 -15.37 -28.61 -6.89
CA LEU A 147 -15.23 -27.40 -7.71
C LEU A 147 -14.83 -27.70 -9.15
N ASN A 148 -15.34 -26.88 -10.07
CA ASN A 148 -14.96 -26.88 -11.49
C ASN A 148 -14.00 -25.71 -11.80
N PRO A 149 -12.67 -25.93 -11.83
CA PRO A 149 -11.71 -24.87 -12.13
C PRO A 149 -11.87 -24.29 -13.55
N ARG A 150 -12.42 -25.04 -14.51
CA ARG A 150 -12.60 -24.58 -15.90
C ARG A 150 -13.63 -23.45 -16.02
N SER A 151 -14.60 -23.38 -15.10
CA SER A 151 -15.62 -22.30 -15.04
C SER A 151 -15.29 -21.17 -14.04
N PHE A 152 -14.11 -21.18 -13.40
CA PHE A 152 -13.72 -20.14 -12.44
C PHE A 152 -13.65 -18.74 -13.06
N LYS A 153 -13.21 -18.61 -14.33
CA LYS A 153 -13.23 -17.33 -15.07
C LYS A 153 -14.64 -16.75 -15.17
N ASN A 154 -15.57 -17.52 -15.72
CA ASN A 154 -16.92 -17.05 -16.06
C ASN A 154 -17.77 -16.78 -14.82
N THR A 155 -17.51 -17.51 -13.73
CA THR A 155 -18.11 -17.29 -12.41
C THR A 155 -17.35 -16.27 -11.55
N GLN A 156 -16.17 -15.80 -11.98
CA GLN A 156 -15.18 -15.10 -11.15
C GLN A 156 -14.93 -15.76 -9.78
N ALA A 157 -15.14 -17.08 -9.63
CA ALA A 157 -14.95 -17.80 -8.35
C ALA A 157 -13.47 -17.89 -7.95
N ALA A 158 -12.60 -17.96 -8.96
CA ALA A 158 -11.21 -17.56 -8.84
C ALA A 158 -10.83 -16.79 -10.11
N LEU A 159 -9.79 -15.96 -9.98
CA LEU A 159 -9.23 -15.20 -11.08
C LEU A 159 -7.92 -15.92 -11.45
N VAL A 160 -7.69 -16.25 -12.73
CA VAL A 160 -6.54 -17.07 -13.18
C VAL A 160 -5.85 -16.48 -14.41
N HIS A 161 -4.52 -16.30 -14.37
CA HIS A 161 -3.74 -15.52 -15.36
C HIS A 161 -3.90 -16.04 -16.79
N ASN A 162 -3.68 -17.34 -16.96
CA ASN A 162 -3.75 -18.08 -18.22
C ASN A 162 -5.13 -18.02 -18.90
N THR A 163 -6.17 -17.65 -18.15
CA THR A 163 -7.56 -17.56 -18.66
C THR A 163 -8.04 -16.13 -18.90
N TRP A 164 -7.30 -15.13 -18.40
CA TRP A 164 -7.72 -13.72 -18.41
C TRP A 164 -7.59 -13.10 -19.81
N ASP A 165 -8.58 -12.32 -20.27
CA ASP A 165 -8.69 -11.89 -21.67
C ASP A 165 -7.52 -11.01 -22.17
N ASN A 166 -6.82 -10.36 -21.24
CA ASN A 166 -5.56 -9.67 -21.47
C ASN A 166 -4.65 -9.95 -20.26
N PRO A 167 -3.81 -11.00 -20.28
CA PRO A 167 -3.06 -11.47 -19.10
C PRO A 167 -2.35 -10.36 -18.31
N ALA A 168 -1.81 -9.35 -18.99
CA ALA A 168 -1.15 -8.18 -18.39
C ALA A 168 -2.01 -7.34 -17.41
N GLU A 169 -3.33 -7.57 -17.28
CA GLU A 169 -4.28 -6.71 -16.54
C GLU A 169 -5.08 -7.45 -15.42
N PHE A 170 -4.42 -8.35 -14.68
CA PHE A 170 -5.06 -9.47 -13.94
C PHE A 170 -5.23 -9.31 -12.37
N PRO A 171 -6.32 -9.78 -11.68
CA PRO A 171 -6.62 -9.62 -10.20
C PRO A 171 -6.57 -10.91 -9.27
N LYS A 172 -7.10 -10.95 -8.00
CA LYS A 172 -6.70 -11.89 -6.86
C LYS A 172 -7.83 -12.36 -5.83
N MET A 173 -7.84 -13.58 -5.18
CA MET A 173 -8.81 -14.08 -4.07
C MET A 173 -8.36 -15.27 -3.10
N LEU A 174 -9.19 -15.84 -2.13
CA LEU A 174 -8.85 -16.74 -0.93
C LEU A 174 -9.97 -17.73 -0.31
N TRP A 175 -9.69 -18.72 0.62
CA TRP A 175 -10.55 -19.92 1.09
C TRP A 175 -10.55 -20.41 2.62
N CYS A 176 -11.46 -21.31 3.14
CA CYS A 176 -11.49 -21.88 4.57
C CYS A 176 -12.39 -23.13 5.00
N ARG A 177 -12.28 -23.65 6.27
CA ARG A 177 -12.91 -24.90 6.90
C ARG A 177 -14.34 -24.88 7.53
N ASP A 178 -14.49 -24.53 8.83
CA ASP A 178 -15.36 -25.21 9.86
C ASP A 178 -16.89 -25.16 9.68
N PHE A 179 -17.30 -24.69 8.53
CA PHE A 179 -18.65 -24.29 8.17
C PHE A 179 -19.20 -25.22 7.08
N ALA A 180 -18.45 -26.27 6.71
CA ALA A 180 -18.79 -27.28 5.71
C ALA A 180 -18.97 -28.71 6.29
N PRO A 181 -19.77 -28.96 7.35
CA PRO A 181 -19.89 -30.30 7.95
C PRO A 181 -20.59 -31.37 7.08
N LYS A 182 -21.05 -31.03 5.87
CA LYS A 182 -21.53 -32.00 4.86
C LYS A 182 -20.44 -32.42 3.89
N ALA A 183 -19.36 -31.64 3.76
CA ALA A 183 -18.28 -31.95 2.85
C ALA A 183 -17.44 -33.09 3.44
N ILE A 184 -17.88 -34.32 3.18
CA ILE A 184 -17.32 -35.57 3.70
C ILE A 184 -16.89 -36.43 2.50
N ILE A 185 -15.66 -36.94 2.58
CA ILE A 185 -15.04 -37.86 1.62
C ILE A 185 -14.40 -39.00 2.40
N ASP A 186 -14.59 -40.23 1.93
CA ASP A 186 -14.06 -41.47 2.54
C ASP A 186 -14.35 -41.58 4.06
N GLY A 187 -15.48 -41.00 4.50
CA GLY A 187 -15.94 -40.99 5.89
C GLY A 187 -15.35 -39.87 6.78
N VAL A 188 -14.46 -39.02 6.28
CA VAL A 188 -13.85 -37.89 7.01
C VAL A 188 -14.22 -36.54 6.42
N ASN A 189 -14.10 -35.44 7.19
CA ASN A 189 -14.36 -34.10 6.66
C ASN A 189 -13.28 -33.67 5.67
N ILE A 190 -13.67 -32.94 4.62
CA ILE A 190 -12.79 -32.47 3.54
C ILE A 190 -11.54 -31.75 4.04
N GLN A 191 -11.59 -30.98 5.14
CA GLN A 191 -10.37 -30.32 5.62
C GLN A 191 -9.43 -31.27 6.34
N ASP A 192 -9.96 -32.28 7.03
CA ASP A 192 -9.12 -33.25 7.74
C ASP A 192 -8.49 -34.23 6.73
N TYR A 193 -9.20 -34.52 5.63
CA TYR A 193 -8.68 -35.18 4.42
C TYR A 193 -7.54 -34.36 3.78
N LEU A 194 -7.79 -33.10 3.42
CA LEU A 194 -6.79 -32.26 2.75
C LEU A 194 -5.59 -31.95 3.66
N GLN A 195 -5.77 -31.78 4.97
CA GLN A 195 -4.65 -31.58 5.89
C GLN A 195 -3.87 -32.87 6.17
N SER A 196 -4.51 -34.04 6.27
CA SER A 196 -3.76 -35.29 6.45
C SER A 196 -2.93 -35.63 5.23
N HIS A 197 -3.46 -35.48 4.01
CA HIS A 197 -2.70 -35.67 2.77
C HIS A 197 -1.52 -34.69 2.63
N PHE A 198 -1.75 -33.38 2.82
CA PHE A 198 -0.67 -32.39 2.79
C PHE A 198 0.45 -32.69 3.81
N ILE A 199 0.08 -33.07 5.04
CA ILE A 199 1.06 -33.43 6.08
C ILE A 199 1.80 -34.73 5.69
N ALA A 200 1.09 -35.76 5.22
CA ALA A 200 1.68 -37.04 4.82
C ALA A 200 2.61 -36.90 3.60
N ALA A 201 2.30 -36.06 2.63
CA ALA A 201 3.18 -35.74 1.50
C ALA A 201 4.50 -35.09 1.98
N CYS A 202 4.42 -34.15 2.93
CA CYS A 202 5.61 -33.52 3.51
C CYS A 202 6.40 -34.50 4.41
N GLU A 203 5.73 -35.34 5.19
CA GLU A 203 6.33 -36.42 5.99
C GLU A 203 7.03 -37.46 5.09
N TYR A 204 6.46 -37.77 3.92
CA TYR A 204 7.06 -38.66 2.93
C TYR A 204 8.34 -38.07 2.29
N LEU A 205 8.31 -36.79 1.91
CA LEU A 205 9.51 -36.08 1.45
C LEU A 205 10.58 -36.03 2.56
N ALA A 206 10.19 -35.81 3.82
CA ALA A 206 11.09 -35.85 4.96
C ALA A 206 11.70 -37.25 5.16
N HIS A 207 10.91 -38.32 5.07
CA HIS A 207 11.39 -39.70 5.11
C HIS A 207 12.42 -39.96 4.01
N ARG A 208 12.21 -39.45 2.79
CA ARG A 208 13.12 -39.63 1.66
C ARG A 208 14.43 -38.86 1.82
N ILE A 209 14.37 -37.62 2.32
CA ILE A 209 15.54 -36.81 2.67
C ILE A 209 16.33 -37.44 3.83
N GLN A 210 15.67 -38.08 4.80
CA GLN A 210 16.33 -38.84 5.86
C GLN A 210 16.97 -40.13 5.33
N ASN A 211 16.24 -40.92 4.53
CA ASN A 211 16.71 -42.19 3.95
C ASN A 211 17.88 -42.00 2.98
N ALA A 212 18.05 -40.82 2.40
CA ALA A 212 19.25 -40.44 1.65
C ALA A 212 20.54 -40.51 2.48
N GLY A 213 20.44 -40.38 3.81
CA GLY A 213 21.52 -40.62 4.78
C GLY A 213 22.57 -39.51 4.92
N ASP A 214 22.60 -38.54 3.99
CA ASP A 214 23.62 -37.48 3.93
C ASP A 214 23.05 -36.05 3.90
N LEU A 215 21.75 -35.86 4.14
CA LEU A 215 21.09 -34.55 3.99
C LEU A 215 20.59 -33.91 5.29
N GLU A 216 19.86 -34.65 6.14
CA GLU A 216 19.32 -34.17 7.43
C GLU A 216 20.44 -33.82 8.42
N GLY A 217 20.30 -32.70 9.15
CA GLY A 217 21.28 -32.21 10.12
C GLY A 217 22.58 -31.66 9.51
N GLU A 218 22.89 -32.03 8.27
CA GLU A 218 24.03 -31.54 7.49
C GLU A 218 23.68 -30.37 6.58
N VAL A 219 22.86 -30.55 5.54
CA VAL A 219 22.46 -29.45 4.64
C VAL A 219 21.02 -29.01 4.92
N VAL A 220 20.10 -29.94 5.15
CA VAL A 220 18.73 -29.65 5.59
C VAL A 220 18.72 -29.50 7.10
N ILE A 221 18.53 -28.27 7.59
CA ILE A 221 18.52 -27.91 9.01
C ILE A 221 17.12 -27.87 9.63
N GLY A 222 16.07 -27.80 8.83
CA GLY A 222 14.71 -27.57 9.33
C GLY A 222 13.62 -27.53 8.27
N TRP A 223 12.39 -27.36 8.74
CA TRP A 223 11.16 -27.37 7.96
C TRP A 223 10.27 -26.20 8.37
N GLU A 224 9.74 -25.44 7.41
CA GLU A 224 8.72 -24.42 7.62
C GLU A 224 7.32 -25.04 7.56
N SER A 225 6.35 -24.44 8.26
CA SER A 225 5.05 -25.08 8.50
C SER A 225 4.13 -25.11 7.29
N ILE A 226 3.91 -23.95 6.67
CA ILE A 226 3.10 -23.74 5.46
C ILE A 226 3.21 -22.26 5.08
N ASN A 227 3.40 -21.95 3.81
CA ASN A 227 3.52 -20.54 3.39
C ASN A 227 2.24 -19.72 3.62
N GLU A 228 2.39 -18.51 4.16
CA GLU A 228 1.36 -17.48 4.31
C GLU A 228 -0.07 -17.98 4.69
N PRO A 229 -0.26 -18.68 5.83
CA PRO A 229 -1.56 -19.23 6.21
C PRO A 229 -2.58 -18.12 6.47
N HIS A 230 -3.79 -18.27 5.92
CA HIS A 230 -4.86 -17.27 5.97
C HIS A 230 -6.20 -17.88 6.41
N LYS A 231 -6.99 -17.13 7.20
CA LYS A 231 -8.24 -17.62 7.82
C LYS A 231 -9.43 -17.79 6.86
N GLY A 232 -9.33 -17.24 5.66
CA GLY A 232 -10.41 -17.18 4.67
C GLY A 232 -11.65 -16.46 5.20
N LEU A 233 -12.80 -17.13 5.15
CA LEU A 233 -14.05 -16.59 5.69
C LEU A 233 -14.17 -16.73 7.22
N ILE A 234 -13.30 -17.50 7.90
CA ILE A 234 -13.40 -17.73 9.36
C ILE A 234 -13.36 -16.38 10.10
N GLY A 235 -14.31 -16.17 11.02
CA GLY A 235 -14.49 -14.90 11.73
C GLY A 235 -15.11 -13.77 10.90
N THR A 236 -15.67 -14.04 9.72
CA THR A 236 -16.43 -13.04 8.94
C THR A 236 -17.78 -12.80 9.61
N ARG A 237 -18.00 -11.55 10.06
CA ARG A 237 -19.21 -11.16 10.81
C ARG A 237 -20.45 -10.93 9.95
N ASP A 238 -20.27 -10.55 8.69
CA ASP A 238 -21.39 -10.30 7.77
C ASP A 238 -20.95 -10.52 6.31
N ILE A 239 -21.27 -11.70 5.74
CA ILE A 239 -20.92 -12.07 4.36
C ILE A 239 -21.66 -11.26 3.28
N SER A 240 -22.66 -10.44 3.65
CA SER A 240 -23.27 -9.46 2.73
C SER A 240 -22.44 -8.18 2.56
N SER A 241 -21.33 -8.06 3.29
CA SER A 241 -20.41 -6.93 3.25
C SER A 241 -18.98 -7.38 2.94
N ILE A 242 -18.10 -6.44 2.59
CA ILE A 242 -16.65 -6.69 2.60
C ILE A 242 -16.10 -6.18 3.94
N PRO A 243 -15.41 -7.02 4.75
CA PRO A 243 -14.90 -6.64 6.06
C PRO A 243 -13.99 -5.40 6.04
N SER A 244 -13.90 -4.70 7.17
CA SER A 244 -12.94 -3.59 7.39
C SER A 244 -11.48 -4.03 7.26
N GLU A 245 -11.23 -5.34 7.38
CA GLU A 245 -9.92 -5.97 7.24
C GLU A 245 -9.62 -6.30 5.76
N GLN A 246 -10.53 -6.01 4.84
CA GLN A 246 -10.45 -6.32 3.40
C GLN A 246 -10.67 -5.08 2.49
N HIS A 247 -10.19 -3.92 2.94
CA HIS A 247 -10.24 -2.65 2.19
C HIS A 247 -9.39 -2.57 0.88
N LEU A 248 -8.57 -3.57 0.52
CA LEU A 248 -7.72 -3.50 -0.68
C LEU A 248 -8.42 -4.10 -1.90
N GLN A 249 -9.25 -3.27 -2.55
CA GLN A 249 -10.13 -3.66 -3.65
C GLN A 249 -9.66 -3.02 -4.97
N VAL A 250 -9.57 -3.82 -6.03
CA VAL A 250 -9.13 -3.45 -7.39
C VAL A 250 -9.84 -4.37 -8.39
N GLY A 251 -10.37 -3.82 -9.48
CA GLY A 251 -11.22 -4.57 -10.41
C GLY A 251 -12.61 -4.80 -9.81
N THR A 252 -13.29 -5.86 -10.23
CA THR A 252 -14.47 -6.38 -9.54
C THR A 252 -14.11 -6.80 -8.11
N SER A 253 -14.99 -6.55 -7.15
CA SER A 253 -14.77 -6.93 -5.75
C SER A 253 -16.10 -7.39 -5.14
N PRO A 254 -16.47 -8.68 -5.29
CA PRO A 254 -17.69 -9.23 -4.73
C PRO A 254 -17.61 -9.37 -3.20
N THR A 255 -18.74 -9.26 -2.53
CA THR A 255 -18.89 -9.75 -1.15
C THR A 255 -18.85 -11.28 -1.14
N ALA A 256 -18.58 -11.90 0.02
CA ALA A 256 -18.57 -13.35 0.12
C ALA A 256 -19.91 -13.99 -0.28
N PHE A 257 -21.06 -13.32 -0.02
CA PHE A 257 -22.36 -13.77 -0.53
C PHE A 257 -22.49 -13.59 -2.06
N GLN A 258 -22.00 -12.49 -2.65
CA GLN A 258 -21.99 -12.32 -4.10
C GLN A 258 -21.15 -13.39 -4.81
N ALA A 259 -19.98 -13.75 -4.25
CA ALA A 259 -19.16 -14.84 -4.76
C ALA A 259 -19.90 -16.19 -4.72
N MET A 260 -20.70 -16.46 -3.68
CA MET A 260 -21.55 -17.66 -3.64
C MET A 260 -22.62 -17.66 -4.73
N LEU A 261 -23.20 -16.51 -5.09
CA LEU A 261 -24.19 -16.40 -6.16
C LEU A 261 -23.56 -16.60 -7.55
N LEU A 262 -22.45 -15.93 -7.83
CA LEU A 262 -21.72 -16.06 -9.10
C LEU A 262 -21.19 -17.48 -9.30
N GLY A 263 -20.59 -18.08 -8.25
CA GLY A 263 -20.20 -19.50 -8.26
C GLY A 263 -21.35 -20.49 -8.41
N SER A 264 -22.61 -20.04 -8.25
CA SER A 264 -23.82 -20.83 -8.50
C SER A 264 -24.48 -20.53 -9.85
N GLY A 265 -23.79 -19.83 -10.75
CA GLY A 265 -24.28 -19.47 -12.08
C GLY A 265 -25.31 -18.34 -12.11
N ARG A 266 -25.50 -17.60 -11.00
CA ARG A 266 -26.46 -16.50 -10.90
C ARG A 266 -25.75 -15.16 -11.08
N SER A 267 -26.17 -14.38 -12.08
CA SER A 267 -25.65 -13.04 -12.32
C SER A 267 -25.88 -12.09 -11.14
N CYS A 268 -24.93 -11.18 -10.89
CA CYS A 268 -25.12 -10.10 -9.93
C CYS A 268 -24.31 -8.84 -10.23
N GLU A 269 -24.83 -7.69 -9.78
CA GLU A 269 -24.12 -6.41 -9.81
C GLU A 269 -23.05 -6.36 -8.70
N VAL A 270 -21.78 -6.26 -9.10
CA VAL A 270 -20.61 -6.19 -8.22
C VAL A 270 -19.97 -4.81 -8.31
N LYS A 271 -19.36 -4.34 -7.21
CA LYS A 271 -18.67 -3.05 -7.18
C LYS A 271 -17.32 -3.15 -7.89
N THR A 272 -17.04 -2.18 -8.75
CA THR A 272 -15.72 -2.04 -9.38
C THR A 272 -14.90 -0.98 -8.66
N TRP A 273 -13.60 -1.24 -8.52
CA TRP A 273 -12.64 -0.40 -7.81
C TRP A 273 -11.39 -0.15 -8.63
N SER A 274 -10.75 0.99 -8.42
CA SER A 274 -9.44 1.31 -9.00
C SER A 274 -8.54 2.02 -7.99
N PHE A 275 -7.23 1.97 -8.25
CA PHE A 275 -6.24 2.53 -7.34
C PHE A 275 -5.82 3.94 -7.76
N GLY A 276 -6.19 4.93 -6.96
CA GLY A 276 -5.71 6.30 -7.08
C GLY A 276 -4.43 6.52 -6.27
N LYS A 277 -3.81 7.69 -6.42
CA LYS A 277 -2.66 8.15 -5.60
C LYS A 277 -2.95 8.20 -4.08
N PHE A 278 -4.21 8.04 -3.71
CA PHE A 278 -4.75 8.15 -2.36
C PHE A 278 -5.41 6.86 -1.86
N GLY A 279 -5.45 5.81 -2.70
CA GLY A 279 -5.95 4.49 -2.35
C GLY A 279 -7.01 3.92 -3.28
N PRO A 280 -7.62 2.78 -2.89
CA PRO A 280 -8.72 2.19 -3.63
C PRO A 280 -9.94 3.10 -3.51
N TYR A 281 -10.56 3.42 -4.64
CA TYR A 281 -11.83 4.12 -4.71
C TYR A 281 -12.79 3.35 -5.64
N GLN A 282 -14.07 3.35 -5.30
CA GLN A 282 -15.09 2.71 -6.13
C GLN A 282 -15.22 3.50 -7.44
N THR A 283 -15.00 2.84 -8.58
CA THR A 283 -15.16 3.41 -9.92
C THR A 283 -16.59 3.30 -10.42
N GLY A 284 -17.34 2.29 -9.98
CA GLY A 284 -18.73 2.09 -10.34
C GLY A 284 -19.26 0.74 -9.88
N THR A 285 -20.09 0.14 -10.71
CA THR A 285 -20.58 -1.23 -10.61
C THR A 285 -20.54 -1.89 -11.98
N GLU A 286 -20.56 -3.22 -11.99
CA GLU A 286 -20.51 -4.06 -13.18
C GLU A 286 -21.39 -5.29 -12.95
N ILE A 287 -22.20 -5.67 -13.94
CA ILE A 287 -23.02 -6.88 -13.87
C ILE A 287 -22.17 -8.04 -14.41
N ILE A 288 -21.77 -8.94 -13.52
CA ILE A 288 -21.12 -10.20 -13.90
C ILE A 288 -22.23 -11.21 -14.15
N ASP A 289 -22.23 -11.83 -15.34
CA ASP A 289 -23.16 -12.89 -15.72
C ASP A 289 -22.39 -14.16 -16.11
N PRO A 290 -22.41 -15.21 -15.27
CA PRO A 290 -21.83 -16.51 -15.60
C PRO A 290 -22.62 -17.31 -16.65
N LYS A 291 -23.77 -16.80 -17.13
CA LYS A 291 -24.63 -17.44 -18.14
C LYS A 291 -25.12 -18.85 -17.77
N GLY A 292 -25.20 -19.13 -16.47
CA GLY A 292 -25.58 -20.43 -15.92
C GLY A 292 -24.42 -21.40 -15.65
N GLU A 293 -23.18 -21.08 -16.03
CA GLU A 293 -22.02 -21.87 -15.62
C GLU A 293 -21.81 -21.83 -14.11
N GLN A 294 -21.40 -22.95 -13.51
CA GLN A 294 -21.19 -23.07 -12.07
C GLN A 294 -19.72 -23.32 -11.75
N ALA A 295 -19.28 -22.81 -10.59
CA ALA A 295 -17.96 -23.09 -10.03
C ALA A 295 -17.94 -24.44 -9.28
N TRP A 296 -19.08 -25.11 -9.18
CA TRP A 296 -19.26 -26.45 -8.62
C TRP A 296 -19.22 -27.48 -9.76
N LEU A 297 -18.77 -28.70 -9.45
CA LEU A 297 -18.88 -29.85 -10.36
C LEU A 297 -20.36 -30.19 -10.61
N SER A 298 -20.67 -30.78 -11.77
CA SER A 298 -22.03 -31.20 -12.10
C SER A 298 -22.46 -32.45 -11.31
N ALA A 299 -23.76 -32.76 -11.31
CA ALA A 299 -24.30 -33.91 -10.55
C ALA A 299 -23.87 -35.27 -11.12
N GLU A 300 -23.32 -35.28 -12.34
CA GLU A 300 -22.89 -36.43 -13.12
C GLU A 300 -21.37 -36.62 -13.12
N TYR A 301 -20.62 -35.82 -12.35
CA TYR A 301 -19.17 -35.95 -12.24
C TYR A 301 -18.77 -37.28 -11.58
N ASP A 302 -17.79 -37.98 -12.17
CA ASP A 302 -17.31 -39.27 -11.68
C ASP A 302 -16.10 -39.12 -10.75
N ASP A 303 -16.33 -39.36 -9.45
CA ASP A 303 -15.28 -39.39 -8.43
C ASP A 303 -14.30 -40.56 -8.58
N CYS A 304 -14.63 -41.60 -9.37
CA CYS A 304 -13.77 -42.76 -9.57
C CYS A 304 -12.40 -42.40 -10.18
N GLN A 305 -12.26 -41.24 -10.84
CA GLN A 305 -11.00 -40.73 -11.40
C GLN A 305 -9.87 -40.70 -10.35
N TYR A 306 -10.18 -40.31 -9.11
CA TYR A 306 -9.21 -40.18 -8.02
C TYR A 306 -9.45 -41.18 -6.87
N GLY A 307 -10.38 -42.13 -7.06
CA GLY A 307 -10.61 -43.27 -6.16
C GLY A 307 -11.33 -42.96 -4.83
N TRP A 308 -11.74 -41.71 -4.59
CA TRP A 308 -12.42 -41.29 -3.37
C TRP A 308 -13.95 -41.46 -3.46
N HIS A 309 -14.63 -41.45 -2.31
CA HIS A 309 -16.10 -41.57 -2.23
C HIS A 309 -16.71 -40.43 -1.42
N ARG A 310 -17.58 -39.62 -2.02
CA ARG A 310 -18.34 -38.58 -1.29
C ARG A 310 -19.50 -39.19 -0.49
N ASP A 311 -19.81 -38.57 0.65
CA ASP A 311 -21.03 -38.86 1.39
C ASP A 311 -22.29 -38.43 0.59
N PRO A 312 -23.36 -39.26 0.51
CA PRO A 312 -24.59 -38.91 -0.21
C PRO A 312 -25.32 -37.64 0.29
N GLY A 313 -24.98 -37.11 1.47
CA GLY A 313 -25.43 -35.83 1.99
C GLY A 313 -24.74 -34.61 1.38
N TRP A 314 -23.63 -34.80 0.65
CA TRP A 314 -22.99 -33.81 -0.21
C TRP A 314 -23.43 -33.99 -1.66
N LYS A 315 -24.28 -33.10 -2.14
CA LYS A 315 -24.67 -33.09 -3.55
C LYS A 315 -23.69 -32.27 -4.39
N LEU A 316 -23.33 -32.77 -5.56
CA LEU A 316 -22.75 -31.95 -6.63
C LEU A 316 -23.87 -31.24 -7.43
N GLY A 317 -23.53 -30.24 -8.24
CA GLY A 317 -24.47 -29.32 -8.92
C GLY A 317 -25.19 -28.31 -7.99
N GLU A 318 -25.13 -28.49 -6.67
CA GLU A 318 -25.71 -27.59 -5.67
C GLU A 318 -24.61 -26.87 -4.86
N CYS A 319 -24.73 -25.55 -4.67
CA CYS A 319 -23.79 -24.80 -3.83
C CYS A 319 -23.74 -25.33 -2.39
N LEU A 320 -22.57 -25.74 -1.93
CA LEU A 320 -22.33 -26.29 -0.58
C LEU A 320 -22.89 -25.38 0.54
N TRP A 321 -22.73 -24.06 0.40
CA TRP A 321 -23.26 -23.09 1.37
C TRP A 321 -24.79 -22.99 1.36
N ALA A 322 -25.44 -23.22 0.22
CA ALA A 322 -26.90 -23.37 0.16
C ALA A 322 -27.35 -24.68 0.83
N GLN A 323 -26.61 -25.79 0.63
CA GLN A 323 -26.85 -27.07 1.31
C GLN A 323 -26.70 -26.98 2.84
N HIS A 324 -25.98 -25.99 3.36
CA HIS A 324 -25.85 -25.63 4.79
C HIS A 324 -26.90 -24.60 5.29
N GLY A 325 -27.80 -24.16 4.41
CA GLY A 325 -28.81 -23.15 4.73
C GLY A 325 -28.21 -21.80 5.08
N VAL A 326 -27.06 -21.43 4.48
CA VAL A 326 -26.48 -20.08 4.57
C VAL A 326 -27.32 -19.10 3.74
N TRP A 327 -27.81 -19.56 2.59
CA TRP A 327 -28.71 -18.84 1.70
C TRP A 327 -29.68 -19.81 1.00
N ASP A 328 -30.78 -19.27 0.47
CA ASP A 328 -31.83 -20.02 -0.22
C ASP A 328 -31.63 -19.98 -1.74
N SER A 329 -31.32 -21.14 -2.32
CA SER A 329 -31.15 -21.36 -3.76
C SER A 329 -32.44 -21.68 -4.51
N SER A 330 -33.51 -22.07 -3.81
CA SER A 330 -34.78 -22.55 -4.40
C SER A 330 -35.66 -21.42 -4.94
N LYS A 331 -35.52 -20.21 -4.36
CA LYS A 331 -36.28 -19.03 -4.76
C LYS A 331 -35.73 -18.45 -6.06
N SER A 332 -36.63 -17.88 -6.88
CA SER A 332 -36.26 -17.10 -8.08
C SER A 332 -35.30 -15.98 -7.72
N LYS A 333 -35.62 -15.20 -6.68
CA LYS A 333 -34.73 -14.22 -6.06
C LYS A 333 -33.88 -14.86 -4.94
N PRO A 334 -32.53 -14.86 -5.03
CA PRO A 334 -31.69 -15.43 -4.00
C PRO A 334 -31.84 -14.67 -2.68
N THR A 335 -31.91 -15.40 -1.56
CA THR A 335 -32.15 -14.82 -0.23
C THR A 335 -31.09 -15.31 0.75
N LEU A 336 -30.31 -14.39 1.33
CA LEU A 336 -29.35 -14.70 2.40
C LEU A 336 -30.10 -15.05 3.69
N LEU A 337 -29.75 -16.16 4.35
CA LEU A 337 -30.41 -16.66 5.56
C LEU A 337 -29.54 -16.48 6.82
N LYS A 338 -28.22 -16.71 6.71
CA LYS A 338 -27.26 -16.64 7.83
C LYS A 338 -26.06 -15.77 7.43
N LYS A 339 -26.17 -14.46 7.65
CA LYS A 339 -25.12 -13.50 7.24
C LYS A 339 -23.83 -13.62 8.07
N ASP A 340 -23.95 -14.08 9.30
CA ASP A 340 -22.92 -14.20 10.32
C ASP A 340 -22.42 -15.65 10.51
N TYR A 341 -22.71 -16.53 9.55
CA TYR A 341 -22.48 -17.98 9.66
C TYR A 341 -21.04 -18.36 10.05
N PHE A 342 -20.04 -17.62 9.54
CA PHE A 342 -18.62 -17.86 9.78
C PHE A 342 -18.06 -17.13 11.03
N SER A 343 -18.89 -16.36 11.74
CA SER A 343 -18.46 -15.44 12.81
C SER A 343 -18.13 -16.12 14.14
N ARG A 344 -18.59 -17.36 14.32
CA ARG A 344 -18.47 -18.13 15.57
C ARG A 344 -18.11 -19.58 15.28
N ASN A 345 -17.39 -20.24 16.18
CA ASN A 345 -17.19 -21.68 16.08
C ASN A 345 -18.54 -22.41 16.30
N PRO A 346 -18.97 -23.32 15.39
CA PRO A 346 -20.27 -23.97 15.49
C PRO A 346 -20.46 -24.88 16.72
N GLN A 347 -19.37 -25.39 17.31
CA GLN A 347 -19.40 -26.35 18.41
C GLN A 347 -19.31 -25.66 19.78
N THR A 348 -18.56 -24.56 19.92
CA THR A 348 -18.37 -23.83 21.19
C THR A 348 -19.16 -22.52 21.29
N GLY A 349 -19.62 -21.97 20.15
CA GLY A 349 -20.27 -20.65 20.08
C GLY A 349 -19.32 -19.45 20.25
N GLU A 350 -18.03 -19.68 20.47
CA GLU A 350 -17.01 -18.64 20.65
C GLU A 350 -16.87 -17.78 19.38
N ILE A 351 -16.68 -16.46 19.55
CA ILE A 351 -16.45 -15.52 18.44
C ILE A 351 -15.09 -15.79 17.82
N LEU A 352 -15.04 -15.91 16.50
CA LEU A 352 -13.79 -16.11 15.75
C LEU A 352 -13.28 -14.81 15.15
N ASP A 353 -11.97 -14.64 15.20
CA ASP A 353 -11.20 -13.56 14.59
C ASP A 353 -9.80 -14.08 14.19
N TYR A 354 -8.83 -13.21 13.95
CA TYR A 354 -7.46 -13.62 13.64
C TYR A 354 -6.72 -14.24 14.83
N GLU A 355 -6.86 -13.69 16.04
CA GLU A 355 -6.19 -14.23 17.23
C GLU A 355 -6.71 -15.64 17.54
N ARG A 356 -8.04 -15.83 17.46
CA ARG A 356 -8.66 -17.15 17.63
C ARG A 356 -8.32 -18.10 16.49
N PHE A 357 -8.26 -17.63 15.24
CA PHE A 357 -7.80 -18.48 14.13
C PHE A 357 -6.37 -18.99 14.35
N THR A 358 -5.45 -18.08 14.68
CA THR A 358 -4.03 -18.38 14.92
C THR A 358 -3.88 -19.38 16.09
N ASN A 359 -4.50 -19.11 17.24
CA ASN A 359 -4.31 -19.93 18.44
C ASN A 359 -5.13 -21.25 18.47
N SER A 360 -6.02 -21.50 17.49
CA SER A 360 -6.77 -22.76 17.36
C SER A 360 -6.48 -23.51 16.05
N TYR A 361 -7.09 -23.11 14.94
CA TYR A 361 -6.96 -23.79 13.63
C TYR A 361 -5.51 -23.91 13.17
N PHE A 362 -4.77 -22.79 13.16
CA PHE A 362 -3.36 -22.81 12.76
C PHE A 362 -2.51 -23.63 13.75
N MET A 363 -2.67 -23.44 15.06
CA MET A 363 -1.89 -24.22 16.03
C MET A 363 -2.21 -25.72 16.05
N ASN A 364 -3.44 -26.14 15.72
CA ASN A 364 -3.78 -27.56 15.57
C ASN A 364 -3.08 -28.17 14.35
N HIS A 365 -3.10 -27.45 13.22
CA HIS A 365 -2.36 -27.85 12.01
C HIS A 365 -0.83 -27.86 12.26
N TYR A 366 -0.29 -26.80 12.88
CA TYR A 366 1.13 -26.69 13.22
C TYR A 366 1.58 -27.85 14.10
N ARG A 367 0.82 -28.22 15.14
CA ARG A 367 1.15 -29.39 15.99
C ARG A 367 1.22 -30.67 15.15
N ALA A 368 0.17 -30.98 14.39
CA ALA A 368 0.11 -32.18 13.56
C ALA A 368 1.29 -32.27 12.57
N TYR A 369 1.60 -31.18 11.85
CA TYR A 369 2.73 -31.09 10.94
C TYR A 369 4.09 -31.24 11.67
N LYS A 370 4.28 -30.50 12.77
CA LYS A 370 5.50 -30.52 13.60
C LYS A 370 5.73 -31.88 14.25
N ASP A 371 4.68 -32.61 14.62
CA ASP A 371 4.77 -33.96 15.18
C ASP A 371 5.10 -34.99 14.07
N ALA A 372 4.43 -34.94 12.92
CA ALA A 372 4.74 -35.80 11.76
C ALA A 372 6.21 -35.64 11.28
N ILE A 373 6.62 -34.41 10.96
CA ILE A 373 8.00 -34.10 10.52
C ILE A 373 9.06 -34.54 11.54
N ARG A 374 8.74 -34.57 12.85
CA ARG A 374 9.66 -35.03 13.91
C ARG A 374 9.58 -36.52 14.25
N ASN A 375 8.50 -37.22 13.91
CA ASN A 375 8.49 -38.69 13.92
C ASN A 375 9.57 -39.24 12.98
N VAL A 376 9.83 -38.51 11.87
CA VAL A 376 10.97 -38.71 10.99
C VAL A 376 12.23 -38.04 11.56
N CYS A 377 12.30 -36.71 11.50
CA CYS A 377 13.51 -35.92 11.70
C CYS A 377 13.54 -35.33 13.12
N GLY A 378 13.65 -36.19 14.14
CA GLY A 378 13.44 -35.82 15.55
C GLY A 378 14.32 -34.66 16.11
N SER A 379 15.44 -34.34 15.48
CA SER A 379 16.32 -33.20 15.84
C SER A 379 16.09 -31.92 15.02
N THR A 380 15.17 -31.92 14.06
CA THR A 380 15.03 -30.84 13.07
C THR A 380 14.47 -29.55 13.66
N ILE A 381 14.93 -28.41 13.13
CA ILE A 381 14.49 -27.07 13.55
C ILE A 381 13.14 -26.79 12.89
N MET A 382 12.14 -26.43 13.69
CA MET A 382 10.79 -26.13 13.19
C MET A 382 10.59 -24.63 12.99
N PHE A 383 10.43 -24.21 11.74
CA PHE A 383 10.16 -22.83 11.36
C PHE A 383 8.64 -22.61 11.40
N CYS A 384 8.15 -22.00 12.47
CA CYS A 384 6.74 -21.72 12.69
C CYS A 384 6.37 -20.41 11.99
N GLN A 385 5.56 -20.51 10.93
CA GLN A 385 5.13 -19.39 10.09
C GLN A 385 3.64 -19.07 10.32
N PRO A 386 3.30 -18.18 11.27
CA PRO A 386 1.92 -17.81 11.56
C PRO A 386 1.34 -16.83 10.52
N PRO A 387 0.03 -16.55 10.56
CA PRO A 387 -0.62 -15.60 9.64
C PRO A 387 0.07 -14.23 9.58
N VAL A 388 0.43 -13.83 8.36
CA VAL A 388 1.54 -12.89 8.17
C VAL A 388 1.13 -11.43 8.41
N MET A 389 1.92 -10.73 9.23
CA MET A 389 1.63 -9.41 9.82
C MET A 389 0.46 -9.38 10.82
N GLU A 390 -0.22 -10.49 11.08
CA GLU A 390 -1.17 -10.62 12.20
C GLU A 390 -0.42 -10.90 13.51
N LEU A 391 -1.13 -11.07 14.62
CA LEU A 391 -0.51 -11.46 15.89
C LEU A 391 -0.01 -12.92 15.82
N PRO A 392 1.26 -13.20 16.20
CA PRO A 392 1.76 -14.56 16.32
C PRO A 392 1.06 -15.32 17.47
N PRO A 393 1.10 -16.67 17.46
CA PRO A 393 0.47 -17.47 18.50
C PRO A 393 1.11 -17.25 19.87
N THR A 394 0.28 -17.30 20.92
CA THR A 394 0.70 -17.10 22.31
C THR A 394 1.17 -18.43 22.90
N LEU A 395 2.39 -18.83 22.52
CA LEU A 395 3.01 -20.12 22.90
C LEU A 395 3.81 -20.05 24.19
N LYS A 396 4.28 -18.87 24.58
CA LYS A 396 5.23 -18.67 25.68
C LYS A 396 4.74 -19.25 27.01
N GLY A 397 5.52 -20.16 27.59
CA GLY A 397 5.19 -20.88 28.82
C GLY A 397 4.14 -21.99 28.67
N THR A 398 3.70 -22.31 27.45
CA THR A 398 2.83 -23.45 27.14
C THR A 398 3.67 -24.67 26.71
N PRO A 399 3.08 -25.87 26.56
CA PRO A 399 3.78 -27.03 25.98
C PRO A 399 4.24 -26.84 24.52
N ASP A 400 3.76 -25.81 23.82
CA ASP A 400 4.19 -25.44 22.47
C ASP A 400 5.37 -24.43 22.47
N ASP A 401 5.91 -24.02 23.63
CA ASP A 401 7.11 -23.17 23.78
C ASP A 401 8.39 -23.99 23.48
N ASP A 402 8.53 -24.39 22.22
CA ASP A 402 9.47 -25.39 21.74
C ASP A 402 10.91 -24.86 21.62
N PRO A 403 11.89 -25.36 22.40
CA PRO A 403 13.26 -24.84 22.41
C PRO A 403 14.05 -25.07 21.11
N ASN A 404 13.52 -25.83 20.15
CA ASN A 404 14.11 -26.02 18.82
C ASN A 404 13.19 -25.48 17.69
N MET A 405 12.42 -24.42 17.98
CA MET A 405 11.65 -23.68 16.99
C MET A 405 12.30 -22.36 16.57
N VAL A 406 11.81 -21.80 15.46
CA VAL A 406 12.12 -20.45 14.96
C VAL A 406 10.81 -19.78 14.60
N HIS A 407 10.62 -18.50 14.95
CA HIS A 407 9.54 -17.72 14.37
C HIS A 407 9.95 -17.28 12.95
N ALA A 408 9.21 -17.77 11.96
CA ALA A 408 9.34 -17.38 10.58
C ALA A 408 8.31 -16.30 10.25
N ALA A 409 8.78 -15.11 9.86
CA ALA A 409 7.93 -13.93 9.65
C ALA A 409 8.25 -13.27 8.31
N HIS A 410 7.25 -12.78 7.56
CA HIS A 410 7.51 -11.99 6.36
C HIS A 410 7.36 -10.49 6.61
N PHE A 411 8.04 -9.69 5.80
CA PHE A 411 7.80 -8.24 5.74
C PHE A 411 7.98 -7.69 4.31
N TYR A 412 6.97 -6.98 3.83
CA TYR A 412 7.02 -6.21 2.59
C TYR A 412 6.63 -4.75 2.82
N ASP A 413 7.22 -3.83 2.06
CA ASP A 413 6.84 -2.41 2.07
C ASP A 413 5.46 -2.22 1.42
N GLY A 414 4.47 -2.03 2.29
CA GLY A 414 3.05 -1.81 2.00
C GLY A 414 2.71 -0.68 1.01
N LEU A 415 3.65 0.20 0.69
CA LEU A 415 3.45 1.26 -0.33
C LEU A 415 4.25 0.97 -1.61
N THR A 416 5.52 0.61 -1.48
CA THR A 416 6.44 0.43 -2.63
C THR A 416 6.03 -0.73 -3.53
N LEU A 417 5.58 -1.85 -2.96
CA LEU A 417 5.15 -3.03 -3.74
C LEU A 417 3.79 -2.84 -4.44
N LEU A 418 2.93 -1.92 -3.96
CA LEU A 418 1.60 -1.63 -4.55
C LEU A 418 1.69 -0.66 -5.71
N THR A 419 2.52 0.37 -5.53
CA THR A 419 2.69 1.47 -6.47
C THR A 419 3.81 1.22 -7.48
N LYS A 420 4.56 0.12 -7.29
CA LYS A 420 5.83 -0.20 -7.97
C LYS A 420 6.73 1.03 -8.07
N HIS A 421 6.89 1.75 -6.96
CA HIS A 421 7.59 3.04 -6.90
C HIS A 421 8.19 3.30 -5.51
N TRP A 422 9.50 3.59 -5.44
CA TRP A 422 10.16 3.98 -4.20
C TRP A 422 9.86 5.45 -3.83
N ASN A 423 8.79 5.67 -3.07
CA ASN A 423 8.39 7.02 -2.64
C ASN A 423 9.36 7.58 -1.58
N ARG A 424 10.16 8.58 -1.98
CA ARG A 424 11.17 9.23 -1.12
C ARG A 424 10.60 10.34 -0.22
N LEU A 425 9.35 10.75 -0.45
CA LEU A 425 8.70 11.87 0.23
C LEU A 425 7.86 11.41 1.42
N TYR A 426 7.15 10.28 1.30
CA TYR A 426 6.40 9.70 2.42
C TYR A 426 6.26 8.17 2.28
N ASN A 427 6.12 7.50 3.42
CA ASN A 427 5.64 6.12 3.52
C ASN A 427 4.83 5.96 4.84
N LEU A 428 4.36 4.75 5.15
CA LEU A 428 3.48 4.44 6.28
C LEU A 428 4.15 3.50 7.29
N ASP A 429 3.69 3.58 8.54
CA ASP A 429 3.91 2.55 9.55
C ASP A 429 2.70 1.60 9.57
N VAL A 430 2.78 0.59 8.70
CA VAL A 430 1.71 -0.40 8.46
C VAL A 430 1.51 -1.30 9.67
N ILE A 431 2.59 -1.82 10.27
CA ILE A 431 2.48 -2.67 11.48
C ILE A 431 1.98 -1.84 12.67
N GLY A 432 2.39 -0.57 12.79
CA GLY A 432 1.85 0.33 13.81
C GLY A 432 0.37 0.66 13.62
N LEU A 433 -0.13 0.67 12.38
CA LEU A 433 -1.55 0.82 12.08
C LEU A 433 -2.35 -0.47 12.36
N LEU A 434 -1.87 -1.63 11.89
CA LEU A 434 -2.50 -2.94 12.17
C LEU A 434 -2.65 -3.21 13.67
N ARG A 435 -1.68 -2.77 14.48
CA ARG A 435 -1.70 -2.85 15.95
C ARG A 435 -2.34 -1.65 16.65
N GLY A 436 -3.12 -0.83 15.95
CA GLY A 436 -3.92 0.25 16.55
C GLY A 436 -3.14 1.37 17.26
N LYS A 437 -1.82 1.51 17.04
CA LYS A 437 -0.93 2.41 17.82
C LYS A 437 -1.17 3.92 17.59
N TYR A 438 -2.19 4.28 16.83
CA TYR A 438 -2.43 5.65 16.34
C TYR A 438 -3.89 6.06 16.51
N LEU A 439 -4.16 7.02 17.41
CA LEU A 439 -5.48 7.62 17.64
C LEU A 439 -6.20 8.09 16.37
N ALA A 440 -5.40 8.55 15.39
CA ALA A 440 -5.81 8.74 14.01
C ALA A 440 -4.65 8.25 13.12
N PRO A 441 -4.87 7.35 12.16
CA PRO A 441 -3.80 6.81 11.31
C PRO A 441 -3.04 7.83 10.45
N ALA A 442 -3.43 9.12 10.46
CA ALA A 442 -2.58 10.23 10.00
C ALA A 442 -1.18 10.19 10.62
N PHE A 443 -1.10 9.81 11.90
CA PHE A 443 0.15 9.70 12.63
C PHE A 443 1.00 8.48 12.18
N ALA A 444 0.44 7.55 11.40
CA ALA A 444 1.21 6.50 10.73
C ALA A 444 2.04 7.01 9.55
N ILE A 445 1.75 8.19 8.98
CA ILE A 445 2.50 8.77 7.86
C ILE A 445 3.89 9.24 8.31
N LYS A 446 4.94 8.83 7.58
CA LYS A 446 6.35 9.13 7.86
C LYS A 446 6.96 9.91 6.70
N ILE A 447 7.19 11.20 6.92
CA ILE A 447 7.66 12.12 5.88
C ILE A 447 9.20 12.13 5.79
N GLY A 448 9.71 11.98 4.57
CA GLY A 448 11.12 12.03 4.20
C GLY A 448 11.87 10.71 4.38
N GLU A 449 12.69 10.36 3.38
CA GLU A 449 13.51 9.13 3.25
C GLU A 449 14.21 8.66 4.56
N LYS A 450 14.74 9.57 5.39
CA LYS A 450 15.32 9.20 6.71
C LYS A 450 14.27 8.68 7.70
N SER A 451 13.09 9.29 7.73
CA SER A 451 11.96 8.88 8.58
C SER A 451 11.37 7.55 8.11
N ILE A 452 11.25 7.37 6.79
CA ILE A 452 10.80 6.14 6.13
C ILE A 452 11.69 4.95 6.54
N ARG A 453 13.01 5.05 6.32
CA ARG A 453 13.98 4.00 6.71
C ARG A 453 13.94 3.68 8.20
N ASN A 454 13.84 4.71 9.04
CA ASN A 454 13.69 4.55 10.48
C ASN A 454 12.30 3.99 10.89
N SER A 455 11.31 4.00 10.00
CA SER A 455 10.02 3.35 10.22
C SER A 455 10.05 1.88 9.83
N LEU A 456 10.62 1.53 8.67
CA LEU A 456 10.85 0.13 8.29
C LEU A 456 11.65 -0.59 9.40
N ARG A 457 12.78 -0.01 9.84
CA ARG A 457 13.57 -0.53 10.95
C ARG A 457 12.76 -0.73 12.24
N ARG A 458 11.86 0.18 12.59
CA ARG A 458 11.03 0.06 13.80
C ARG A 458 9.90 -0.96 13.64
N GLN A 459 9.39 -1.18 12.43
CA GLN A 459 8.40 -2.22 12.14
C GLN A 459 9.02 -3.61 12.28
N LEU A 460 10.16 -3.87 11.63
CA LEU A 460 10.89 -5.14 11.79
C LEU A 460 11.35 -5.36 13.24
N ARG A 461 11.84 -4.31 13.92
CA ARG A 461 12.17 -4.41 15.34
C ARG A 461 10.95 -4.76 16.20
N PHE A 462 9.81 -4.13 15.96
CA PHE A 462 8.59 -4.39 16.71
C PHE A 462 8.09 -5.83 16.50
N LEU A 463 8.14 -6.38 15.28
CA LEU A 463 7.83 -7.79 15.03
C LEU A 463 8.78 -8.73 15.80
N ARG A 464 10.07 -8.35 15.96
CA ARG A 464 11.02 -9.10 16.82
C ARG A 464 10.69 -9.01 18.31
N ASP A 465 10.23 -7.85 18.78
CA ASP A 465 9.81 -7.67 20.18
C ASP A 465 8.52 -8.45 20.48
N GLU A 466 7.51 -8.34 19.62
CA GLU A 466 6.23 -9.07 19.70
C GLU A 466 6.43 -10.60 19.64
N SER A 467 7.38 -11.08 18.84
CA SER A 467 7.82 -12.48 18.83
C SER A 467 8.34 -12.96 20.18
N LEU A 468 9.09 -12.13 20.91
CA LEU A 468 9.62 -12.47 22.24
C LEU A 468 8.56 -12.35 23.34
N GLU A 469 7.49 -11.60 23.08
CA GLU A 469 6.33 -11.46 23.96
C GLU A 469 5.41 -12.68 23.86
N HIS A 470 5.00 -13.07 22.64
CA HIS A 470 4.02 -14.13 22.41
C HIS A 470 4.60 -15.55 22.27
N MET A 471 5.67 -15.74 21.48
CA MET A 471 6.13 -17.09 21.11
C MET A 471 7.21 -17.66 22.02
N GLY A 472 7.87 -16.83 22.85
CA GLY A 472 8.91 -17.28 23.77
C GLY A 472 10.32 -16.83 23.38
N ASN A 473 11.34 -17.50 23.92
CA ASN A 473 12.73 -17.03 23.88
C ASN A 473 13.51 -17.52 22.65
N HIS A 474 12.89 -17.50 21.46
CA HIS A 474 13.39 -18.18 20.26
C HIS A 474 14.06 -17.25 19.24
N PRO A 475 14.76 -17.77 18.22
CA PRO A 475 15.24 -16.98 17.10
C PRO A 475 14.06 -16.49 16.25
N LEU A 476 14.25 -15.38 15.55
CA LEU A 476 13.34 -14.96 14.48
C LEU A 476 14.12 -14.87 13.17
N LEU A 477 13.57 -15.46 12.11
CA LEU A 477 14.05 -15.32 10.75
C LEU A 477 13.01 -14.57 9.92
N PHE A 478 13.43 -13.55 9.18
CA PHE A 478 12.54 -12.94 8.19
C PHE A 478 12.52 -13.80 6.92
N THR A 479 11.66 -14.83 6.84
CA THR A 479 11.68 -15.85 5.77
C THR A 479 11.28 -15.30 4.39
N GLU A 480 10.59 -14.16 4.35
CA GLU A 480 10.51 -13.33 3.14
C GLU A 480 10.64 -11.83 3.44
N ILE A 481 11.39 -11.16 2.56
CA ILE A 481 11.41 -9.71 2.42
C ILE A 481 12.03 -9.36 1.05
N GLY A 482 11.40 -8.46 0.30
CA GLY A 482 11.82 -8.13 -1.07
C GLY A 482 11.36 -6.76 -1.56
N ILE A 483 11.59 -6.50 -2.85
CA ILE A 483 11.12 -5.31 -3.59
C ILE A 483 10.72 -5.72 -5.01
N PRO A 484 9.81 -5.00 -5.69
CA PRO A 484 9.68 -5.12 -7.14
C PRO A 484 10.87 -4.49 -7.84
N TYR A 485 11.33 -5.12 -8.92
CA TYR A 485 12.36 -4.59 -9.81
C TYR A 485 11.79 -3.86 -11.01
N ASP A 486 10.58 -4.18 -11.46
CA ASP A 486 9.87 -3.52 -12.57
C ASP A 486 9.31 -2.13 -12.24
N MET A 487 9.89 -1.44 -11.25
CA MET A 487 9.45 -0.12 -10.78
C MET A 487 9.39 0.94 -11.89
N ASP A 488 8.53 1.93 -11.65
CA ASP A 488 8.41 3.14 -12.46
C ASP A 488 8.06 2.85 -13.94
N ASP A 489 7.20 1.86 -14.18
CA ASP A 489 6.93 1.26 -15.51
C ASP A 489 8.23 0.74 -16.16
N LYS A 490 8.86 -0.27 -15.54
CA LYS A 490 10.08 -0.92 -16.04
C LYS A 490 11.19 0.07 -16.42
N HIS A 491 11.29 1.20 -15.70
CA HIS A 491 12.16 2.31 -16.08
C HIS A 491 13.63 1.88 -16.17
N ALA A 492 14.06 1.05 -15.22
CA ALA A 492 15.41 0.51 -15.14
C ALA A 492 15.79 -0.31 -16.39
N TYR A 493 14.84 -1.03 -17.00
CA TYR A 493 15.10 -1.87 -18.18
C TYR A 493 15.17 -1.02 -19.46
N LYS A 494 14.41 0.08 -19.49
CA LYS A 494 14.40 1.07 -20.58
C LYS A 494 15.62 2.01 -20.56
N THR A 495 16.33 2.14 -19.43
CA THR A 495 17.37 3.18 -19.24
C THR A 495 18.68 2.75 -18.58
N GLY A 496 18.73 1.56 -17.96
CA GLY A 496 19.81 1.12 -17.08
C GLY A 496 19.77 1.72 -15.66
N ASP A 497 18.77 2.52 -15.30
CA ASP A 497 18.72 3.24 -14.02
C ASP A 497 17.99 2.49 -12.89
N TYR A 498 18.74 1.70 -12.11
CA TYR A 498 18.23 0.96 -10.95
C TYR A 498 18.18 1.80 -9.65
N ARG A 499 18.29 3.14 -9.69
CA ARG A 499 18.35 4.00 -8.48
C ARG A 499 17.07 4.04 -7.64
N SER A 500 15.95 3.52 -8.13
CA SER A 500 14.72 3.29 -7.34
C SER A 500 14.91 2.05 -6.45
N GLN A 501 15.23 0.93 -7.11
CA GLN A 501 15.43 -0.42 -6.59
C GLN A 501 16.58 -0.47 -5.57
N ILE A 502 17.73 0.12 -5.90
CA ILE A 502 18.90 0.26 -5.00
C ILE A 502 18.51 0.91 -3.66
N ARG A 503 17.68 1.96 -3.69
CA ARG A 503 17.29 2.68 -2.47
C ARG A 503 16.27 1.90 -1.63
N ALA A 504 15.34 1.22 -2.28
CA ALA A 504 14.36 0.38 -1.60
C ALA A 504 15.03 -0.85 -0.95
N MET A 505 15.92 -1.53 -1.68
CA MET A 505 16.68 -2.67 -1.17
C MET A 505 17.62 -2.28 -0.01
N ASP A 506 18.34 -1.17 -0.13
CA ASP A 506 19.18 -0.65 0.97
C ASP A 506 18.34 -0.13 2.16
N ALA A 507 17.07 0.26 1.95
CA ALA A 507 16.15 0.59 3.03
C ALA A 507 15.66 -0.66 3.78
N ASN A 508 15.35 -1.75 3.06
CA ASN A 508 15.00 -3.05 3.64
C ASN A 508 16.19 -3.65 4.42
N HIS A 509 17.38 -3.69 3.84
CA HIS A 509 18.56 -4.20 4.56
C HIS A 509 18.94 -3.34 5.78
N PHE A 510 18.85 -2.02 5.70
CA PHE A 510 19.02 -1.15 6.87
C PHE A 510 17.97 -1.41 7.99
N ALA A 511 16.77 -1.87 7.61
CA ALA A 511 15.76 -2.31 8.56
C ALA A 511 16.13 -3.66 9.20
N LEU A 512 16.57 -4.63 8.39
CA LEU A 512 17.04 -5.96 8.81
C LEU A 512 18.21 -5.88 9.79
N GLU A 513 19.31 -5.23 9.41
CA GLU A 513 20.48 -4.92 10.27
C GLU A 513 20.06 -4.34 11.62
N GLY A 514 19.02 -3.50 11.58
CA GLY A 514 18.52 -2.75 12.72
C GLY A 514 17.47 -3.43 13.59
N SER A 515 17.04 -4.64 13.25
CA SER A 515 15.90 -5.36 13.87
C SER A 515 16.26 -6.22 15.09
N LYS A 516 17.45 -6.85 15.06
CA LYS A 516 17.82 -8.04 15.86
C LYS A 516 17.01 -9.33 15.55
N ALA A 517 16.56 -9.50 14.32
CA ALA A 517 16.35 -10.84 13.78
C ALA A 517 17.70 -11.56 13.63
N ASN A 518 17.65 -12.89 13.56
CA ASN A 518 18.80 -13.78 13.48
C ASN A 518 19.21 -14.11 12.02
N GLY A 519 18.57 -13.43 11.07
CA GLY A 519 18.78 -13.58 9.65
C GLY A 519 17.56 -13.16 8.84
N PHE A 520 17.57 -13.53 7.56
CA PHE A 520 16.48 -13.34 6.61
C PHE A 520 16.63 -14.33 5.46
N ALA A 521 15.58 -14.55 4.69
CA ALA A 521 15.68 -14.97 3.30
C ALA A 521 15.06 -13.89 2.39
N LEU A 522 15.84 -13.39 1.43
CA LEU A 522 15.30 -12.43 0.46
C LEU A 522 14.31 -13.12 -0.48
N TRP A 523 13.25 -12.40 -0.83
CA TRP A 523 12.38 -12.74 -1.95
C TRP A 523 12.85 -11.94 -3.17
N VAL A 524 13.28 -12.57 -4.27
CA VAL A 524 13.44 -14.02 -4.53
C VAL A 524 14.67 -14.31 -5.41
N TYR A 525 15.02 -15.59 -5.60
CA TYR A 525 15.82 -16.06 -6.72
C TYR A 525 14.95 -16.84 -7.70
N THR A 526 15.08 -16.56 -8.98
CA THR A 526 14.30 -17.19 -10.05
C THR A 526 15.21 -17.37 -11.25
N ALA A 527 15.39 -18.60 -11.72
CA ALA A 527 16.36 -18.97 -12.76
C ALA A 527 15.93 -18.51 -14.16
N GLU A 528 14.64 -18.59 -14.48
CA GLU A 528 14.05 -18.25 -15.78
C GLU A 528 13.52 -16.79 -15.83
N ASN A 529 13.93 -15.92 -14.90
CA ASN A 529 13.41 -14.55 -14.81
C ASN A 529 13.90 -13.65 -15.95
N ASP A 530 12.98 -12.87 -16.52
CA ASP A 530 13.26 -11.90 -17.59
C ASP A 530 12.77 -10.47 -17.24
N HIS A 531 12.77 -9.55 -18.22
CA HIS A 531 12.26 -8.18 -18.12
C HIS A 531 10.82 -8.00 -18.66
N GLU A 532 10.21 -9.03 -19.22
CA GLU A 532 8.90 -8.99 -19.91
C GLU A 532 7.78 -9.56 -19.02
N TRP A 533 7.94 -10.81 -18.57
CA TRP A 533 7.00 -11.56 -17.73
C TRP A 533 7.49 -11.70 -16.29
N GLY A 534 8.72 -11.28 -15.99
CA GLY A 534 9.28 -11.34 -14.64
C GLY A 534 9.68 -12.78 -14.32
N ASP A 535 9.12 -13.35 -13.26
CA ASP A 535 9.35 -14.74 -12.82
C ASP A 535 8.60 -15.81 -13.64
N GLN A 536 7.96 -15.41 -14.75
CA GLN A 536 7.06 -16.20 -15.58
C GLN A 536 5.72 -16.59 -14.91
N TRP A 537 5.50 -16.22 -13.64
CA TRP A 537 4.37 -16.62 -12.82
C TRP A 537 3.57 -15.41 -12.29
N ASN A 538 2.33 -15.24 -12.77
CA ASN A 538 1.46 -14.12 -12.38
C ASN A 538 1.98 -12.70 -12.71
N GLY A 539 3.13 -12.58 -13.40
CA GLY A 539 3.75 -11.32 -13.78
C GLY A 539 4.46 -10.61 -12.62
N GLU A 540 4.99 -11.37 -11.65
CA GLU A 540 5.73 -10.81 -10.53
C GLU A 540 7.22 -10.71 -10.87
N ASP A 541 7.84 -9.56 -10.57
CA ASP A 541 9.24 -9.31 -10.94
C ASP A 541 10.02 -8.86 -9.70
N LEU A 542 10.10 -9.78 -8.74
CA LEU A 542 10.69 -9.56 -7.41
C LEU A 542 12.09 -10.18 -7.29
N SER A 543 12.58 -10.88 -8.33
CA SER A 543 13.82 -11.64 -8.27
C SER A 543 15.07 -10.75 -8.31
N ILE A 544 16.09 -11.09 -7.52
CA ILE A 544 17.39 -10.38 -7.57
C ILE A 544 18.24 -10.75 -8.79
N TYR A 545 17.80 -11.74 -9.58
CA TYR A 545 18.44 -12.21 -10.80
C TYR A 545 17.49 -12.03 -12.01
N SER A 546 18.07 -11.84 -13.20
CA SER A 546 17.39 -11.89 -14.51
C SER A 546 18.40 -12.36 -15.55
N GLN A 547 17.96 -13.12 -16.54
CA GLN A 547 18.81 -13.54 -17.65
C GLN A 547 19.16 -12.39 -18.61
N ASN A 548 18.35 -11.31 -18.64
CA ASN A 548 18.59 -10.15 -19.50
C ASN A 548 19.60 -9.15 -18.91
N ASP A 549 19.95 -9.27 -17.63
CA ASP A 549 20.88 -8.36 -16.96
C ASP A 549 22.35 -8.69 -17.27
N VAL A 550 23.20 -7.66 -17.29
CA VAL A 550 24.62 -7.81 -17.65
C VAL A 550 25.36 -8.54 -16.52
N LYS A 551 26.17 -9.55 -16.88
CA LYS A 551 27.03 -10.26 -15.94
C LYS A 551 27.98 -9.28 -15.23
N LEU A 552 28.14 -9.47 -13.91
CA LEU A 552 28.91 -8.58 -13.03
C LEU A 552 30.35 -8.37 -13.51
N PRO A 553 30.89 -7.13 -13.45
CA PRO A 553 32.29 -6.87 -13.72
C PRO A 553 33.17 -7.43 -12.60
N VAL A 554 33.77 -8.60 -12.87
CA VAL A 554 34.86 -9.13 -12.05
C VAL A 554 36.03 -8.13 -12.07
N PRO A 555 36.62 -7.76 -10.91
CA PRO A 555 37.82 -6.93 -10.89
C PRO A 555 38.96 -7.59 -11.65
N ALA A 556 39.56 -6.87 -12.61
CA ALA A 556 40.71 -7.38 -13.35
C ALA A 556 41.93 -7.51 -12.41
N SER A 557 42.37 -8.74 -12.17
CA SER A 557 43.48 -9.09 -11.26
C SER A 557 44.86 -8.74 -11.86
N SER A 558 45.16 -7.44 -11.94
CA SER A 558 46.43 -6.91 -12.43
C SER A 558 47.59 -7.18 -11.44
N GLY A 559 48.12 -8.40 -11.46
CA GLY A 559 49.13 -8.90 -10.51
C GLY A 559 50.30 -9.67 -11.14
N SER A 560 50.63 -9.42 -12.41
CA SER A 560 51.75 -10.07 -13.11
C SER A 560 53.11 -9.55 -12.62
N THR A 561 53.58 -10.03 -11.47
CA THR A 561 54.94 -9.76 -10.97
C THR A 561 55.99 -10.37 -11.89
N ARG A 562 56.93 -9.56 -12.38
CA ARG A 562 58.03 -10.01 -13.25
C ARG A 562 58.93 -11.02 -12.55
N SER A 563 59.27 -12.11 -13.23
CA SER A 563 60.36 -13.02 -12.88
C SER A 563 61.51 -12.90 -13.89
N ASP A 564 62.46 -12.00 -13.63
CA ASP A 564 63.71 -11.91 -14.39
C ASP A 564 64.68 -13.04 -13.96
N SER A 565 64.78 -14.12 -14.73
CA SER A 565 65.93 -15.05 -14.68
C SER A 565 66.12 -15.85 -15.98
N THR A 566 67.09 -15.40 -16.80
CA THR A 566 67.99 -16.22 -17.68
C THR A 566 67.61 -17.69 -18.00
N GLY A 567 67.31 -18.02 -19.28
CA GLY A 567 66.96 -19.40 -19.66
C GLY A 567 66.90 -19.81 -21.15
N CYS A 568 67.83 -19.35 -22.00
CA CYS A 568 68.27 -19.95 -23.29
C CYS A 568 67.29 -20.76 -24.21
N SER A 569 67.15 -20.32 -25.49
CA SER A 569 66.85 -21.13 -26.70
C SER A 569 65.45 -21.74 -26.91
N LYS A 570 65.00 -22.08 -28.14
CA LYS A 570 65.20 -21.50 -29.51
C LYS A 570 64.28 -22.24 -30.51
N ASP A 571 63.70 -21.53 -31.50
CA ASP A 571 63.01 -22.07 -32.70
C ASP A 571 61.76 -22.98 -32.41
N HIS A 572 60.77 -23.26 -33.29
CA HIS A 572 60.36 -22.69 -34.59
C HIS A 572 58.84 -22.90 -34.86
N LEU A 573 58.41 -22.49 -36.06
CA LEU A 573 57.11 -22.57 -36.80
C LEU A 573 56.32 -23.91 -36.66
N ILE A 574 55.06 -24.11 -37.12
CA ILE A 574 54.24 -23.67 -38.29
C ILE A 574 52.74 -23.72 -37.84
N ASN A 575 51.84 -22.73 -38.03
CA ASN A 575 51.08 -22.25 -39.21
C ASN A 575 50.00 -23.19 -39.83
N VAL A 576 48.93 -22.59 -40.38
CA VAL A 576 47.75 -23.05 -41.19
C VAL A 576 46.50 -22.33 -40.62
N GLU A 577 45.82 -21.33 -41.22
CA GLU A 577 45.35 -21.00 -42.60
C GLU A 577 43.99 -21.63 -42.98
N GLU A 578 43.07 -21.05 -43.79
CA GLU A 578 42.59 -19.67 -44.15
C GLU A 578 41.21 -19.85 -44.89
N GLU A 579 40.31 -18.90 -45.23
CA GLU A 579 40.12 -17.41 -45.22
C GLU A 579 38.77 -17.08 -44.46
N LYS A 580 38.22 -15.87 -44.19
CA LYS A 580 38.30 -14.47 -44.71
C LYS A 580 37.45 -14.14 -45.98
N SER A 581 37.55 -12.89 -46.47
CA SER A 581 36.85 -12.20 -47.58
C SER A 581 35.38 -11.82 -47.35
N GLY A 582 34.88 -10.60 -47.67
CA GLY A 582 35.49 -9.35 -48.14
C GLY A 582 34.46 -8.18 -48.02
N SER A 583 34.80 -6.95 -47.60
CA SER A 583 35.43 -5.84 -48.37
C SER A 583 34.52 -5.27 -49.48
N LEU A 584 34.33 -3.96 -49.74
CA LEU A 584 35.23 -2.78 -49.84
C LEU A 584 34.53 -1.47 -49.35
N ASN A 585 35.07 -0.23 -49.36
CA ASN A 585 36.41 0.35 -49.11
C ASN A 585 36.38 1.91 -49.35
N ALA A 586 37.27 2.70 -48.69
CA ALA A 586 37.81 4.02 -49.10
C ALA A 586 36.87 5.29 -49.11
N LEU A 587 37.29 6.57 -48.94
CA LEU A 587 38.54 7.30 -48.55
C LEU A 587 38.16 8.43 -47.52
N THR A 588 39.05 9.08 -46.74
CA THR A 588 39.86 10.29 -47.07
C THR A 588 40.78 10.75 -45.87
N PRO A 589 41.70 11.75 -46.01
CA PRO A 589 42.93 11.85 -45.19
C PRO A 589 42.84 12.75 -43.90
N PRO A 590 43.89 12.81 -43.05
CA PRO A 590 43.79 13.40 -41.70
C PRO A 590 43.99 14.92 -41.64
N SER A 591 43.45 15.55 -40.60
CA SER A 591 43.82 16.92 -40.17
C SER A 591 43.53 17.14 -38.68
N THR A 592 44.48 17.72 -37.96
CA THR A 592 44.39 17.97 -36.52
C THR A 592 43.71 19.30 -36.21
N SER A 593 42.57 19.25 -35.51
CA SER A 593 42.00 20.40 -34.80
C SER A 593 41.42 19.95 -33.45
N HIS A 594 41.66 20.73 -32.40
CA HIS A 594 41.31 20.33 -31.03
C HIS A 594 39.79 20.32 -30.80
N VAL A 595 39.27 19.20 -30.29
CA VAL A 595 37.89 19.09 -29.78
C VAL A 595 37.94 18.86 -28.27
N PHE A 596 37.15 19.62 -27.52
CA PHE A 596 37.03 19.47 -26.07
C PHE A 596 36.38 18.11 -25.72
N PRO A 597 36.87 17.39 -24.71
CA PRO A 597 36.21 16.17 -24.25
C PRO A 597 34.89 16.52 -23.55
N HIS A 598 33.80 16.54 -24.32
CA HIS A 598 32.44 16.49 -23.78
C HIS A 598 32.24 15.13 -23.12
N ALA A 599 32.61 15.04 -21.84
CA ALA A 599 32.40 13.86 -21.00
C ALA A 599 30.90 13.69 -20.71
N ILE A 600 30.16 13.22 -21.71
CA ILE A 600 28.83 12.64 -21.52
C ILE A 600 29.02 11.43 -20.62
N LEU A 601 28.47 11.49 -19.42
CA LEU A 601 28.34 10.34 -18.53
C LEU A 601 27.49 9.30 -19.25
N GLN A 602 28.13 8.27 -19.81
CA GLN A 602 27.41 7.08 -20.26
C GLN A 602 26.69 6.45 -19.07
N PRO A 603 25.47 5.91 -19.25
CA PRO A 603 24.84 5.09 -18.22
C PRO A 603 25.78 3.93 -17.86
N GLN A 604 25.97 3.67 -16.56
CA GLN A 604 26.65 2.43 -16.17
C GLN A 604 25.73 1.25 -16.51
N LYS A 605 26.35 0.18 -17.02
CA LYS A 605 25.62 -0.97 -17.59
C LYS A 605 24.83 -1.72 -16.51
N SER A 606 23.74 -2.38 -16.94
CA SER A 606 22.68 -2.90 -16.06
C SER A 606 23.18 -3.81 -14.96
N HIS A 607 22.67 -3.60 -13.73
CA HIS A 607 22.84 -4.50 -12.59
C HIS A 607 21.62 -4.41 -11.68
N ARG A 608 21.05 -5.57 -11.30
CA ARG A 608 19.78 -5.73 -10.56
C ARG A 608 19.86 -5.31 -9.07
N ALA A 609 20.16 -4.03 -8.83
CA ALA A 609 20.43 -3.42 -7.52
C ALA A 609 21.52 -4.13 -6.68
N VAL A 610 22.46 -4.82 -7.34
CA VAL A 610 23.44 -5.71 -6.68
C VAL A 610 24.29 -4.99 -5.61
N GLU A 611 24.59 -3.70 -5.80
CA GLU A 611 25.28 -2.86 -4.80
C GLU A 611 24.51 -2.67 -3.48
N ALA A 612 23.20 -2.92 -3.45
CA ALA A 612 22.41 -2.91 -2.23
C ALA A 612 22.32 -4.29 -1.58
N CYS A 613 22.36 -5.36 -2.38
CA CYS A 613 22.25 -6.77 -1.95
C CYS A 613 23.56 -7.33 -1.39
N LEU A 614 24.71 -7.02 -2.01
CA LEU A 614 26.04 -7.45 -1.54
C LEU A 614 26.43 -6.67 -0.28
N ARG A 615 26.22 -7.26 0.90
CA ARG A 615 26.44 -6.55 2.18
C ARG A 615 27.38 -7.28 3.12
N PRO A 616 28.31 -6.57 3.78
CA PRO A 616 29.13 -7.15 4.83
C PRO A 616 28.23 -7.64 5.98
N THR A 617 28.41 -8.91 6.37
CA THR A 617 27.49 -9.60 7.28
C THR A 617 28.30 -10.43 8.29
N PRO A 618 28.07 -10.31 9.61
CA PRO A 618 28.77 -11.11 10.60
C PRO A 618 28.15 -12.52 10.66
N ILE A 619 28.63 -13.41 9.79
CA ILE A 619 28.09 -14.77 9.60
C ILE A 619 28.30 -15.62 10.85
N TYR A 620 29.48 -15.54 11.48
CA TYR A 620 29.79 -16.26 12.71
C TYR A 620 30.34 -15.27 13.75
N THR A 621 29.73 -15.19 14.93
CA THR A 621 30.10 -14.26 16.01
C THR A 621 30.48 -15.05 17.26
N ASN A 622 31.73 -14.94 17.74
CA ASN A 622 32.18 -15.59 18.96
C ASN A 622 31.72 -14.81 20.21
N GLY A 623 30.46 -14.97 20.60
CA GLY A 623 29.84 -14.29 21.73
C GLY A 623 28.35 -14.08 21.51
N HIS A 624 27.90 -12.86 21.79
CA HIS A 624 26.54 -12.36 21.53
C HIS A 624 26.63 -11.04 20.74
N LEU A 625 25.95 -10.96 19.60
CA LEU A 625 25.90 -9.78 18.74
C LEU A 625 25.00 -8.68 19.33
N GLU A 626 25.56 -7.53 19.71
CA GLU A 626 24.76 -6.41 20.23
C GLU A 626 24.11 -5.60 19.12
N SER A 627 24.85 -5.36 18.02
CA SER A 627 24.36 -4.67 16.81
C SER A 627 25.33 -4.79 15.64
N HIS A 628 24.83 -4.66 14.41
CA HIS A 628 25.62 -4.39 13.20
C HIS A 628 24.88 -3.42 12.28
N THR A 629 25.58 -2.77 11.35
CA THR A 629 24.97 -2.00 10.24
C THR A 629 25.98 -1.66 9.14
N PHE A 630 25.51 -1.52 7.91
CA PHE A 630 26.26 -1.07 6.73
C PHE A 630 25.67 0.23 6.16
N ASP A 631 26.46 1.30 6.18
CA ASP A 631 26.17 2.53 5.45
C ASP A 631 26.73 2.42 4.02
N LEU A 632 25.89 1.95 3.10
CA LEU A 632 26.19 1.80 1.67
C LEU A 632 26.81 3.08 1.09
N LYS A 633 26.19 4.23 1.35
CA LYS A 633 26.63 5.54 0.82
C LYS A 633 28.00 5.98 1.35
N LYS A 634 28.41 5.53 2.53
CA LYS A 634 29.76 5.76 3.09
C LYS A 634 30.72 4.59 2.88
N CYS A 635 30.26 3.47 2.29
CA CYS A 635 30.96 2.18 2.30
C CYS A 635 31.60 1.89 3.67
N THR A 636 30.79 1.99 4.74
CA THR A 636 31.22 1.84 6.14
C THR A 636 30.37 0.78 6.82
N PHE A 637 30.99 -0.30 7.28
CA PHE A 637 30.38 -1.27 8.17
C PHE A 637 30.80 -1.04 9.61
N THR A 638 29.91 -1.30 10.55
CA THR A 638 30.18 -1.28 11.99
C THR A 638 29.44 -2.41 12.68
N MET A 639 30.12 -3.13 13.58
CA MET A 639 29.59 -4.24 14.37
C MET A 639 30.08 -4.12 15.81
N ARG A 640 29.20 -4.39 16.77
CA ARG A 640 29.52 -4.49 18.19
C ARG A 640 28.99 -5.79 18.76
N LEU A 641 29.85 -6.52 19.48
CA LEU A 641 29.54 -7.79 20.13
C LEU A 641 29.94 -7.74 21.60
N ARG A 642 29.43 -8.69 22.37
CA ARG A 642 29.86 -8.99 23.75
C ARG A 642 30.40 -10.41 23.81
N ALA A 643 31.66 -10.55 24.20
CA ALA A 643 32.33 -11.84 24.33
C ALA A 643 32.36 -12.26 25.80
N ASN A 644 31.75 -13.40 26.13
CA ASN A 644 31.72 -13.94 27.50
C ASN A 644 33.07 -14.51 27.95
N LEU A 645 33.91 -14.92 26.99
CA LEU A 645 35.28 -15.40 27.16
C LEU A 645 36.17 -14.73 26.11
N ALA A 646 37.49 -14.77 26.29
CA ALA A 646 38.42 -14.40 25.23
C ALA A 646 38.41 -15.45 24.11
N ALA A 647 38.62 -15.01 22.87
CA ALA A 647 38.53 -15.83 21.67
C ALA A 647 39.90 -15.98 20.95
N PRO A 648 40.93 -16.58 21.59
CA PRO A 648 42.31 -16.59 21.05
C PRO A 648 42.52 -17.54 19.86
N HIS A 649 41.62 -18.51 19.65
CA HIS A 649 41.77 -19.54 18.61
C HIS A 649 40.59 -19.58 17.62
N THR A 650 39.41 -19.15 18.05
CA THR A 650 38.16 -19.24 17.28
C THR A 650 37.66 -17.83 16.91
N PRO A 651 37.90 -17.34 15.68
CA PRO A 651 37.54 -15.98 15.30
C PRO A 651 36.03 -15.79 15.12
N SER A 652 35.59 -14.54 15.29
CA SER A 652 34.39 -14.04 14.63
C SER A 652 34.70 -13.84 13.14
N GLU A 653 33.80 -14.28 12.25
CA GLU A 653 33.98 -14.27 10.80
C GLU A 653 32.87 -13.46 10.11
N ILE A 654 33.28 -12.46 9.35
CA ILE A 654 32.42 -11.47 8.69
C ILE A 654 32.60 -11.63 7.18
N TYR A 655 31.54 -12.00 6.47
CA TYR A 655 31.53 -11.96 5.00
C TYR A 655 31.77 -10.51 4.56
N LEU A 656 32.71 -10.27 3.65
CA LEU A 656 33.17 -8.93 3.29
C LEU A 656 33.20 -8.77 1.77
N PRO A 657 32.14 -8.24 1.13
CA PRO A 657 32.07 -8.12 -0.32
C PRO A 657 33.20 -7.25 -0.90
N GLU A 658 34.04 -7.83 -1.77
CA GLU A 658 35.16 -7.14 -2.42
C GLU A 658 34.70 -5.91 -3.22
N TYR A 659 33.51 -5.98 -3.83
CA TYR A 659 32.84 -4.86 -4.52
C TYR A 659 32.83 -3.56 -3.69
N HIS A 660 32.54 -3.67 -2.39
CA HIS A 660 32.59 -2.54 -1.47
C HIS A 660 33.97 -2.38 -0.83
N PHE A 661 34.62 -3.47 -0.43
CA PHE A 661 35.84 -3.50 0.38
C PHE A 661 36.93 -4.36 -0.27
N PRO A 662 37.60 -3.91 -1.34
CA PRO A 662 38.71 -4.65 -1.92
C PRO A 662 39.93 -4.54 -1.00
N MET A 663 40.72 -5.61 -0.87
CA MET A 663 41.82 -5.71 0.12
C MET A 663 42.73 -4.48 0.17
N GLY A 664 43.14 -3.95 -0.99
CA GLY A 664 44.07 -2.82 -1.09
C GLY A 664 43.51 -1.45 -0.69
N ASP A 665 42.19 -1.24 -0.78
CA ASP A 665 41.52 0.02 -0.42
C ASP A 665 40.62 -0.15 0.83
N THR A 666 40.96 -1.04 1.77
CA THR A 666 40.14 -1.31 2.97
C THR A 666 40.85 -0.92 4.29
N GLU A 667 40.23 -0.02 5.05
CA GLU A 667 40.62 0.39 6.41
C GLU A 667 39.79 -0.38 7.43
N VAL A 668 40.45 -1.00 8.42
CA VAL A 668 39.80 -1.68 9.55
C VAL A 668 40.25 -1.05 10.87
N THR A 669 39.31 -0.76 11.75
CA THR A 669 39.56 -0.30 13.12
C THR A 669 38.83 -1.21 14.10
N VAL A 670 39.55 -1.80 15.05
CA VAL A 670 38.99 -2.60 16.16
C VAL A 670 39.24 -1.90 17.49
N SER A 671 38.34 -2.08 18.46
CA SER A 671 38.56 -1.62 19.84
C SER A 671 39.54 -2.50 20.63
N GLY A 672 39.90 -3.67 20.10
CA GLY A 672 40.85 -4.61 20.67
C GLY A 672 40.93 -5.91 19.88
N GLY A 673 41.96 -6.71 20.14
CA GLY A 673 42.21 -7.95 19.42
C GLY A 673 42.95 -7.78 18.09
N THR A 674 43.06 -8.86 17.32
CA THR A 674 43.74 -8.93 16.02
C THR A 674 42.77 -9.35 14.93
N TRP A 675 43.01 -8.91 13.69
CA TRP A 675 42.17 -9.23 12.55
C TRP A 675 43.01 -9.54 11.31
N GLU A 676 42.45 -10.31 10.39
CA GLU A 676 42.96 -10.53 9.03
C GLU A 676 41.82 -10.45 8.02
N ILE A 677 42.12 -10.08 6.78
CA ILE A 677 41.22 -10.32 5.65
C ILE A 677 41.79 -11.51 4.88
N CYS A 678 40.98 -12.54 4.68
CA CYS A 678 41.36 -13.80 4.09
C CYS A 678 40.35 -14.21 3.00
N ILE A 679 40.71 -15.22 2.21
CA ILE A 679 39.81 -15.87 1.25
C ILE A 679 39.43 -17.24 1.82
N LEU A 680 38.14 -17.54 1.84
CA LEU A 680 37.59 -18.84 2.19
C LEU A 680 37.01 -19.49 0.93
N GLU A 681 37.28 -20.78 0.76
CA GLU A 681 36.86 -21.55 -0.42
C GLU A 681 35.64 -22.42 -0.06
N PHE A 682 34.62 -22.40 -0.92
CA PHE A 682 33.36 -23.14 -0.76
C PHE A 682 33.02 -23.79 -2.10
N HIS A 683 33.35 -25.07 -2.25
CA HIS A 683 33.40 -25.76 -3.54
C HIS A 683 34.25 -24.97 -4.56
N THR A 684 33.66 -24.52 -5.67
CA THR A 684 34.34 -23.70 -6.71
C THR A 684 34.52 -22.23 -6.33
N VAL A 685 33.80 -21.73 -5.31
CA VAL A 685 33.67 -20.31 -4.98
C VAL A 685 34.72 -19.84 -3.98
N LYS A 686 35.27 -18.64 -4.20
CA LYS A 686 36.28 -18.01 -3.34
C LYS A 686 35.77 -16.69 -2.78
N LEU A 687 35.45 -16.64 -1.49
CA LEU A 687 34.86 -15.47 -0.83
C LEU A 687 35.87 -14.75 0.07
N GLN A 688 35.92 -13.44 -0.02
CA GLN A 688 36.62 -12.60 0.94
C GLN A 688 35.84 -12.53 2.27
N TYR A 689 36.54 -12.83 3.36
CA TYR A 689 36.05 -12.73 4.74
C TYR A 689 37.04 -11.92 5.60
N LEU A 690 36.53 -11.22 6.61
CA LEU A 690 37.35 -10.72 7.71
C LEU A 690 37.21 -11.64 8.92
N ARG A 691 38.35 -12.05 9.48
CA ARG A 691 38.47 -12.77 10.74
C ARG A 691 38.90 -11.82 11.85
N TRP A 692 38.31 -11.96 13.02
CA TRP A 692 38.61 -11.13 14.19
C TRP A 692 38.68 -11.99 15.46
N TRP A 693 39.86 -12.05 16.07
CA TRP A 693 40.10 -12.63 17.40
C TRP A 693 40.11 -11.49 18.42
N HIS A 694 39.30 -11.59 19.47
CA HIS A 694 39.11 -10.52 20.44
C HIS A 694 39.11 -11.02 21.89
N GLY A 695 39.35 -10.09 22.81
CA GLY A 695 39.27 -10.35 24.25
C GLY A 695 37.82 -10.54 24.74
N GLN A 696 37.71 -10.78 26.04
CA GLN A 696 36.45 -10.78 26.78
C GLN A 696 35.87 -9.36 26.91
N GLY A 697 34.55 -9.23 27.03
CA GLY A 697 33.84 -7.97 27.22
C GLY A 697 33.17 -7.43 25.94
N THR A 698 32.72 -6.18 25.97
CA THR A 698 32.12 -5.52 24.80
C THR A 698 33.22 -4.96 23.90
N VAL A 699 33.20 -5.33 22.62
CA VAL A 699 34.17 -4.88 21.61
C VAL A 699 33.46 -4.44 20.32
N GLU A 700 34.08 -3.50 19.60
CA GLU A 700 33.55 -2.91 18.37
C GLU A 700 34.57 -2.99 17.22
N ILE A 701 34.10 -3.32 16.02
CA ILE A 701 34.85 -3.27 14.77
C ILE A 701 34.17 -2.34 13.77
N LYS A 702 34.98 -1.60 13.03
CA LYS A 702 34.59 -0.68 11.95
C LYS A 702 35.43 -0.99 10.72
N ILE A 703 34.78 -1.19 9.58
CA ILE A 703 35.43 -1.46 8.28
C ILE A 703 35.00 -0.35 7.31
N ARG A 704 35.94 0.19 6.54
CA ARG A 704 35.73 1.32 5.62
C ARG A 704 36.46 1.15 4.30
N LYS A 705 35.83 1.54 3.20
CA LYS A 705 36.56 1.79 1.95
C LYS A 705 37.40 3.06 2.12
N MET A 706 38.72 2.94 1.91
CA MET A 706 39.64 4.07 1.90
C MET A 706 39.26 5.04 0.78
N LYS A 707 39.24 6.33 1.08
CA LYS A 707 39.13 7.36 0.06
C LYS A 707 40.52 7.58 -0.53
N ARG A 708 40.73 7.21 -1.80
CA ARG A 708 41.84 7.72 -2.59
C ARG A 708 41.87 9.25 -2.44
N LYS A 709 43.04 9.80 -2.10
CA LYS A 709 43.26 11.25 -2.14
C LYS A 709 43.12 11.67 -3.61
N PRO A 710 42.17 12.56 -3.98
CA PRO A 710 42.10 13.06 -5.34
C PRO A 710 43.41 13.74 -5.72
N ASN A 711 43.86 13.55 -6.96
CA ASN A 711 45.05 14.26 -7.43
C ASN A 711 44.79 15.77 -7.45
N SER A 712 45.83 16.59 -7.36
CA SER A 712 45.72 18.06 -7.32
C SER A 712 44.96 18.64 -8.52
N GLN A 713 45.03 17.98 -9.69
CA GLN A 713 44.25 18.30 -10.88
C GLN A 713 42.75 17.98 -10.74
N GLU A 714 42.37 16.89 -10.07
CA GLU A 714 40.96 16.57 -9.78
C GLU A 714 40.37 17.56 -8.77
N TYR A 715 41.15 18.02 -7.78
CA TYR A 715 40.73 19.07 -6.86
C TYR A 715 40.38 20.37 -7.61
N ALA A 716 41.18 20.77 -8.61
CA ALA A 716 40.89 21.93 -9.45
C ALA A 716 39.64 21.72 -10.33
N ALA A 717 39.43 20.52 -10.86
CA ALA A 717 38.21 20.18 -11.62
C ALA A 717 36.96 20.19 -10.73
N LEU A 718 37.02 19.63 -9.52
CA LEU A 718 35.93 19.61 -8.56
C LEU A 718 35.58 21.00 -8.03
N GLN A 719 36.57 21.87 -7.80
CA GLN A 719 36.31 23.28 -7.45
C GLN A 719 35.60 24.01 -8.59
N LYS A 720 36.00 23.81 -9.86
CA LYS A 720 35.26 24.34 -11.02
C LYS A 720 33.82 23.79 -11.10
N LEU A 721 33.60 22.51 -10.82
CA LEU A 721 32.26 21.93 -10.82
C LEU A 721 31.38 22.46 -9.67
N GLN A 722 31.96 22.68 -8.48
CA GLN A 722 31.23 23.23 -7.33
C GLN A 722 30.90 24.72 -7.49
N SER A 723 31.83 25.54 -8.01
CA SER A 723 31.53 26.95 -8.29
C SER A 723 30.44 27.07 -9.35
N SER A 724 30.52 26.30 -10.45
CA SER A 724 29.46 26.23 -11.47
C SER A 724 28.12 25.74 -10.91
N ARG A 725 28.09 24.78 -9.97
CA ARG A 725 26.84 24.34 -9.34
C ARG A 725 26.23 25.36 -8.38
N CYS A 726 27.03 26.01 -7.53
CA CYS A 726 26.52 27.09 -6.67
C CYS A 726 26.00 28.27 -7.52
N MET A 727 26.71 28.62 -8.60
CA MET A 727 26.31 29.68 -9.53
C MET A 727 25.03 29.31 -10.30
N MET A 728 24.89 28.06 -10.79
CA MET A 728 23.64 27.60 -11.42
C MET A 728 22.47 27.52 -10.44
N ILE A 729 22.69 27.20 -9.16
CA ILE A 729 21.63 27.18 -8.14
C ILE A 729 21.15 28.62 -7.85
N LEU A 730 22.04 29.61 -7.75
CA LEU A 730 21.62 31.02 -7.68
C LEU A 730 20.87 31.46 -8.95
N ILE A 731 21.43 31.20 -10.13
CA ILE A 731 20.88 31.66 -11.42
C ILE A 731 19.53 31.01 -11.74
N ARG A 732 19.25 29.78 -11.27
CA ARG A 732 17.94 29.12 -11.46
C ARG A 732 16.86 29.55 -10.46
N PHE A 733 17.20 30.21 -9.35
CA PHE A 733 16.22 30.65 -8.34
C PHE A 733 15.87 32.15 -8.41
N LEU A 734 16.68 32.98 -9.07
CA LEU A 734 16.47 34.43 -9.16
C LEU A 734 15.44 34.94 -10.21
N PRO A 735 15.19 34.28 -11.37
CA PRO A 735 14.25 34.82 -12.37
C PRO A 735 12.77 34.79 -11.95
N ASN A 736 12.34 33.84 -11.13
CA ASN A 736 10.92 33.51 -10.93
C ASN A 736 10.17 34.39 -9.91
N ILE A 737 10.77 35.49 -9.41
CA ILE A 737 10.15 36.34 -8.37
C ILE A 737 10.01 37.82 -8.78
N ILE A 738 10.76 38.33 -9.77
CA ILE A 738 10.70 39.75 -10.16
C ILE A 738 10.74 39.94 -11.70
N THR A 739 9.56 40.03 -12.35
CA THR A 739 9.25 41.02 -13.41
C THR A 739 7.81 40.88 -13.95
N PHE A 740 6.85 41.59 -13.36
CA PHE A 740 5.58 41.92 -14.04
C PHE A 740 5.85 43.04 -15.06
N LYS A 741 5.97 42.74 -16.38
CA LYS A 741 5.93 43.81 -17.41
C LYS A 741 5.51 43.49 -18.87
N PRO A 742 5.50 42.24 -19.39
CA PRO A 742 5.17 42.00 -20.81
C PRO A 742 3.72 41.52 -21.09
N ILE A 743 2.79 41.61 -20.13
CA ILE A 743 1.36 41.28 -20.35
C ILE A 743 0.48 42.53 -20.48
N LEU A 744 0.85 43.65 -19.83
CA LEU A 744 0.12 44.92 -19.89
C LEU A 744 0.25 45.67 -21.24
N HIS A 745 1.06 45.16 -22.17
CA HIS A 745 1.23 45.72 -23.53
C HIS A 745 0.55 44.88 -24.63
N LYS A 746 -0.34 43.95 -24.25
CA LYS A 746 -1.19 43.17 -25.18
C LYS A 746 -2.69 43.20 -24.81
N LEU A 747 -3.07 44.16 -23.97
CA LEU A 747 -4.46 44.41 -23.53
C LEU A 747 -4.89 45.88 -23.72
N GLY A 748 -4.07 46.70 -24.38
CA GLY A 748 -4.41 48.09 -24.73
C GLY A 748 -5.10 48.22 -26.09
N ASP A 749 -4.69 47.43 -27.07
CA ASP A 749 -4.97 47.66 -28.49
C ASP A 749 -6.27 46.97 -28.98
N ALA A 750 -7.21 46.71 -28.07
CA ALA A 750 -8.43 45.92 -28.32
C ALA A 750 -9.74 46.69 -28.02
N PHE A 751 -9.71 48.02 -28.21
CA PHE A 751 -10.86 48.90 -28.09
C PHE A 751 -10.77 50.10 -29.06
N GLU A 752 -11.06 49.89 -30.34
CA GLU A 752 -11.68 50.91 -31.19
C GLU A 752 -12.37 50.29 -32.43
N ILE A 753 -13.10 51.11 -33.20
CA ILE A 753 -14.22 50.70 -34.07
C ILE A 753 -14.01 51.22 -35.50
N SER A 754 -14.79 50.67 -36.45
CA SER A 754 -15.14 51.16 -37.80
C SER A 754 -14.24 50.79 -38.99
N ASP A 755 -14.86 49.99 -39.87
CA ASP A 755 -15.15 50.26 -41.29
C ASP A 755 -14.08 50.25 -42.40
N HIS A 756 -14.60 49.82 -43.56
CA HIS A 756 -14.04 49.86 -44.92
C HIS A 756 -12.78 49.01 -45.23
N GLN A 757 -12.60 48.48 -46.44
CA GLN A 757 -13.49 47.92 -47.47
C GLN A 757 -12.60 47.40 -48.61
N ILE A 758 -13.12 46.52 -49.50
CA ILE A 758 -12.67 46.39 -50.92
C ILE A 758 -11.23 45.79 -51.10
N MET A 759 -10.95 44.86 -52.03
CA MET A 759 -11.70 44.25 -53.13
C MET A 759 -11.14 42.84 -53.48
N ALA A 760 -11.95 42.03 -54.17
CA ALA A 760 -11.68 41.23 -55.40
C ALA A 760 -10.31 40.53 -55.63
N ILE A 761 -10.19 39.40 -56.35
CA ILE A 761 -11.15 38.52 -57.07
C ILE A 761 -10.49 37.12 -57.11
N ASP A 762 -11.16 36.05 -56.64
CA ASP A 762 -11.94 35.05 -57.41
C ASP A 762 -11.14 34.22 -58.44
N HIS A 763 -11.24 32.88 -58.34
CA HIS A 763 -11.64 32.01 -59.47
C HIS A 763 -11.79 30.52 -59.08
N THR A 764 -13.02 30.00 -59.29
CA THR A 764 -13.40 28.62 -59.72
C THR A 764 -12.95 27.38 -58.89
N ILE A 765 -13.77 26.40 -58.46
CA ILE A 765 -15.01 25.69 -58.92
C ILE A 765 -14.70 24.21 -59.31
N PRO A 766 -15.58 23.21 -59.03
CA PRO A 766 -15.19 21.80 -58.82
C PRO A 766 -15.94 20.78 -59.72
N GLU A 767 -16.09 19.53 -59.23
CA GLU A 767 -16.96 18.42 -59.67
C GLU A 767 -16.37 17.29 -60.58
N GLY A 768 -17.00 16.11 -60.53
CA GLY A 768 -16.61 14.86 -61.21
C GLY A 768 -16.35 13.68 -60.25
N GLN A 769 -17.38 13.04 -59.66
CA GLN A 769 -18.12 11.86 -60.17
C GLN A 769 -17.46 10.49 -59.93
N SER A 770 -18.25 9.41 -60.04
CA SER A 770 -18.11 8.18 -59.25
C SER A 770 -17.57 6.94 -59.98
N ALA A 771 -16.78 6.12 -59.27
CA ALA A 771 -16.67 4.68 -59.51
C ALA A 771 -16.34 3.91 -58.21
N GLN A 772 -16.81 2.66 -58.14
CA GLN A 772 -16.49 1.60 -57.16
C GLN A 772 -16.05 0.36 -57.98
N PRO A 773 -15.52 -0.75 -57.40
CA PRO A 773 -15.24 -1.05 -55.98
C PRO A 773 -13.81 -1.62 -55.73
N GLU A 774 -13.65 -2.31 -54.58
CA GLU A 774 -12.73 -3.44 -54.29
C GLU A 774 -11.42 -3.24 -53.48
N THR A 775 -11.30 -4.13 -52.48
CA THR A 775 -10.14 -4.68 -51.75
C THR A 775 -8.97 -3.81 -51.21
N GLU A 776 -8.94 -3.80 -49.87
CA GLU A 776 -7.81 -4.15 -48.99
C GLU A 776 -6.68 -3.16 -48.58
N HIS A 777 -6.40 -3.28 -47.27
CA HIS A 777 -5.16 -3.05 -46.53
C HIS A 777 -4.58 -1.64 -46.27
N LEU A 778 -4.42 -1.39 -44.96
CA LEU A 778 -3.40 -0.61 -44.25
C LEU A 778 -3.57 0.91 -44.02
N LEU A 779 -3.46 1.23 -42.72
CA LEU A 779 -2.88 2.45 -42.12
C LEU A 779 -3.59 3.80 -42.30
N ALA A 780 -4.44 4.12 -41.32
CA ALA A 780 -4.59 5.49 -40.82
C ALA A 780 -4.37 5.51 -39.30
N ALA A 781 -3.33 6.18 -38.83
CA ALA A 781 -3.00 6.25 -37.41
C ALA A 781 -3.89 7.26 -36.68
N ASN A 782 -4.65 6.82 -35.68
CA ASN A 782 -5.41 7.70 -34.80
C ASN A 782 -4.72 7.83 -33.44
N THR A 783 -4.16 9.01 -33.16
CA THR A 783 -3.47 9.33 -31.90
C THR A 783 -4.44 9.39 -30.72
N THR A 784 -4.53 8.31 -29.97
CA THR A 784 -5.08 8.30 -28.61
C THR A 784 -3.98 8.66 -27.60
N MET A 785 -4.30 9.52 -26.62
CA MET A 785 -3.36 9.81 -25.52
C MET A 785 -3.24 8.59 -24.59
N PRO A 786 -2.03 8.28 -24.07
CA PRO A 786 -1.81 7.10 -23.24
C PRO A 786 -2.56 7.20 -21.91
N LEU A 787 -3.45 6.24 -21.66
CA LEU A 787 -4.10 6.07 -20.37
C LEU A 787 -3.13 5.37 -19.42
N PHE A 788 -2.76 6.02 -18.31
CA PHE A 788 -1.94 5.39 -17.27
C PHE A 788 -2.67 4.20 -16.66
N ARG A 789 -2.13 2.99 -16.83
CA ARG A 789 -2.53 1.76 -16.12
C ARG A 789 -1.32 1.26 -15.31
N THR A 790 -1.53 0.88 -14.05
CA THR A 790 -0.45 0.60 -13.10
C THR A 790 -0.57 -0.83 -12.57
N THR A 791 0.46 -1.64 -12.77
CA THR A 791 0.54 -3.02 -12.26
C THR A 791 0.93 -3.04 -10.77
N GLY A 792 0.34 -3.92 -9.96
CA GLY A 792 0.54 -3.92 -8.49
C GLY A 792 -0.01 -5.15 -7.76
N ARG A 793 0.88 -6.06 -7.39
CA ARG A 793 0.62 -7.32 -6.66
C ARG A 793 1.78 -7.53 -5.67
N THR A 794 1.61 -7.91 -4.39
CA THR A 794 0.40 -8.25 -3.60
C THR A 794 0.50 -7.63 -2.19
N ILE A 795 -0.56 -6.96 -1.67
CA ILE A 795 -0.51 -6.21 -0.39
C ILE A 795 -1.84 -6.28 0.40
N ARG A 796 -1.73 -6.16 1.74
CA ARG A 796 -2.83 -6.22 2.72
C ARG A 796 -3.37 -4.84 3.13
N SER A 797 -4.65 -4.83 3.52
CA SER A 797 -5.61 -3.72 3.34
C SER A 797 -5.43 -2.46 4.18
N ALA A 798 -4.97 -2.58 5.43
CA ALA A 798 -5.17 -1.56 6.46
C ALA A 798 -4.53 -0.21 6.15
N SER A 799 -3.35 -0.24 5.50
CA SER A 799 -2.50 0.92 5.16
C SER A 799 -3.27 2.07 4.52
N VAL A 800 -4.26 1.75 3.67
CA VAL A 800 -4.73 2.67 2.63
C VAL A 800 -6.12 3.23 2.92
N SER A 801 -6.98 2.48 3.61
CA SER A 801 -8.33 2.90 4.03
C SER A 801 -8.36 4.28 4.70
N THR A 802 -7.34 4.61 5.49
CA THR A 802 -7.27 5.91 6.17
C THR A 802 -6.58 7.01 5.37
N VAL A 803 -5.81 6.70 4.33
CA VAL A 803 -5.33 7.74 3.38
C VAL A 803 -6.54 8.35 2.66
N THR A 804 -7.52 7.52 2.28
CA THR A 804 -8.83 7.97 1.79
C THR A 804 -9.54 8.85 2.81
N ARG A 805 -9.77 8.36 4.05
CA ARG A 805 -10.41 9.15 5.14
C ARG A 805 -9.71 10.47 5.46
N LEU A 806 -8.40 10.60 5.19
CA LEU A 806 -7.60 11.82 5.41
C LEU A 806 -7.68 12.87 4.31
N LEU A 807 -8.18 12.50 3.15
CA LEU A 807 -8.24 13.36 1.97
C LEU A 807 -9.69 13.70 1.61
N ASP A 808 -10.62 12.82 2.00
CA ASP A 808 -12.01 13.18 2.29
C ASP A 808 -12.14 14.04 3.56
N TYR A 809 -11.11 14.08 4.42
CA TYR A 809 -11.07 15.02 5.55
C TYR A 809 -11.02 16.46 5.03
N ASN A 810 -12.15 17.15 5.19
CA ASN A 810 -12.40 18.46 4.63
C ASN A 810 -12.53 19.49 5.76
N PRO A 811 -11.42 20.02 6.31
CA PRO A 811 -11.44 20.98 7.41
C PRO A 811 -12.18 22.25 7.01
N SER A 812 -12.79 22.90 8.01
CA SER A 812 -13.43 24.19 7.81
C SER A 812 -12.41 25.26 7.37
N GLY A 813 -12.80 26.17 6.47
CA GLY A 813 -11.86 26.98 5.65
C GLY A 813 -10.97 27.98 6.39
N GLY A 814 -11.09 28.08 7.72
CA GLY A 814 -10.35 28.98 8.60
C GLY A 814 -11.26 29.52 9.69
N MET A 815 -10.70 29.91 10.84
CA MET A 815 -11.46 30.26 12.05
C MET A 815 -12.67 31.16 11.75
N TRP A 816 -12.49 32.29 11.08
CA TRP A 816 -13.59 33.23 10.80
C TRP A 816 -14.67 32.72 9.83
N GLN A 817 -14.33 31.81 8.90
CA GLN A 817 -15.33 31.16 8.04
C GLN A 817 -16.04 30.02 8.76
N ALA A 818 -15.31 29.26 9.58
CA ALA A 818 -15.86 28.21 10.45
C ALA A 818 -16.85 28.81 11.46
N THR A 819 -16.41 29.83 12.19
CA THR A 819 -17.21 30.61 13.15
C THR A 819 -18.36 31.34 12.45
N GLY A 820 -18.17 31.93 11.27
CA GLY A 820 -19.27 32.54 10.50
C GLY A 820 -20.34 31.53 10.11
N THR A 821 -19.94 30.32 9.67
CA THR A 821 -20.87 29.23 9.35
C THR A 821 -21.56 28.68 10.62
N ALA A 822 -20.81 28.46 11.69
CA ALA A 822 -21.34 27.96 12.96
C ALA A 822 -22.33 28.95 13.60
N ILE A 823 -22.04 30.25 13.62
CA ILE A 823 -22.92 31.31 14.16
C ILE A 823 -24.15 31.56 13.26
N ALA A 824 -24.09 31.21 11.97
CA ALA A 824 -25.28 31.23 11.11
C ALA A 824 -26.28 30.12 11.51
N HIS A 825 -25.76 28.95 11.86
CA HIS A 825 -26.55 27.77 12.21
C HIS A 825 -26.83 27.61 13.72
N ALA A 826 -26.12 28.36 14.57
CA ALA A 826 -26.30 28.40 16.02
C ALA A 826 -27.75 28.75 16.46
N PRO A 827 -28.15 28.38 17.69
CA PRO A 827 -29.45 28.74 18.24
C PRO A 827 -29.64 30.27 18.35
N ASN A 828 -30.75 30.78 17.85
CA ASN A 828 -31.15 32.17 18.10
C ASN A 828 -31.97 32.29 19.41
N VAL A 829 -32.32 33.51 19.81
CA VAL A 829 -33.04 33.78 21.09
C VAL A 829 -34.45 33.17 21.14
N LYS A 830 -35.07 32.85 19.99
CA LYS A 830 -36.31 32.06 19.93
C LYS A 830 -36.02 30.57 20.11
N ASP A 831 -34.98 30.04 19.44
CA ASP A 831 -34.54 28.64 19.56
C ASP A 831 -34.20 28.30 21.03
N LEU A 832 -33.43 29.15 21.73
CA LEU A 832 -33.07 29.01 23.15
C LEU A 832 -34.26 29.14 24.13
N ARG A 833 -35.43 29.58 23.63
CA ARG A 833 -36.69 29.70 24.36
C ARG A 833 -37.73 28.64 23.96
N SER A 834 -37.36 27.71 23.09
CA SER A 834 -38.16 26.53 22.80
C SER A 834 -38.05 25.48 23.94
N PRO A 835 -39.00 24.52 24.03
CA PRO A 835 -38.93 23.43 25.00
C PRO A 835 -37.69 22.55 24.80
N ASP A 836 -37.29 22.34 23.56
CA ASP A 836 -36.30 21.38 23.07
C ASP A 836 -34.88 21.64 23.58
N ASP A 837 -34.06 20.59 23.55
CA ASP A 837 -32.66 20.64 23.97
C ASP A 837 -31.71 20.87 22.78
N VAL A 838 -30.62 21.63 23.01
CA VAL A 838 -29.64 21.97 21.96
C VAL A 838 -28.52 20.95 21.92
N PHE A 839 -28.27 20.38 20.74
CA PHE A 839 -27.18 19.45 20.47
C PHE A 839 -26.21 20.01 19.43
N PHE A 840 -24.98 19.50 19.44
CA PHE A 840 -23.94 19.80 18.46
C PHE A 840 -23.35 18.49 17.93
N ASP A 841 -23.00 18.46 16.65
CA ASP A 841 -22.26 17.34 16.06
C ASP A 841 -20.75 17.41 16.36
N VAL A 842 -20.01 16.39 15.91
CA VAL A 842 -18.53 16.30 16.06
C VAL A 842 -17.79 17.49 15.43
N HIS A 843 -18.44 18.21 14.51
CA HIS A 843 -17.92 19.39 13.81
C HIS A 843 -18.40 20.73 14.41
N GLY A 844 -19.17 20.70 15.50
CA GLY A 844 -19.67 21.89 16.20
C GLY A 844 -20.87 22.59 15.53
N ARG A 845 -21.57 21.92 14.60
CA ARG A 845 -22.81 22.42 13.97
C ARG A 845 -23.99 22.15 14.89
N GLY A 846 -24.90 23.10 15.05
CA GLY A 846 -26.11 22.94 15.86
C GLY A 846 -27.14 22.03 15.18
N VAL A 847 -27.52 20.93 15.83
CA VAL A 847 -28.46 19.91 15.33
C VAL A 847 -29.68 19.85 16.24
N ARG A 848 -30.86 19.62 15.67
CA ARG A 848 -32.13 19.41 16.39
C ARG A 848 -32.54 17.95 16.25
N ARG A 849 -32.35 17.14 17.29
CA ARG A 849 -32.80 15.75 17.33
C ARG A 849 -34.34 15.73 17.41
N VAL A 850 -35.01 15.00 16.52
CA VAL A 850 -36.46 14.77 16.54
C VAL A 850 -36.71 13.31 16.87
N SER A 851 -37.62 13.02 17.80
CA SER A 851 -38.03 11.65 18.13
C SER A 851 -39.09 11.16 17.16
N THR A 852 -38.98 9.93 16.67
CA THR A 852 -39.95 9.29 15.77
C THR A 852 -41.26 8.84 16.46
N GLN A 853 -41.54 9.33 17.68
CA GLN A 853 -42.68 8.91 18.51
C GLN A 853 -43.68 10.02 18.87
N ASP A 854 -43.42 11.30 18.53
CA ASP A 854 -44.33 12.41 18.88
C ASP A 854 -45.53 12.54 17.92
N THR A 855 -46.35 11.49 17.82
CA THR A 855 -47.59 11.48 17.03
C THR A 855 -48.81 11.87 17.86
N VAL A 856 -49.07 13.17 17.98
CA VAL A 856 -50.39 13.70 18.39
C VAL A 856 -50.72 14.89 17.47
N GLY A 857 -51.83 14.84 16.73
CA GLY A 857 -52.30 15.99 15.93
C GLY A 857 -52.23 15.89 14.39
N GLY A 858 -52.18 14.69 13.81
CA GLY A 858 -52.77 14.45 12.48
C GLY A 858 -52.17 15.16 11.26
N ALA A 859 -50.88 14.98 10.98
CA ALA A 859 -50.31 15.24 9.65
C ALA A 859 -49.36 14.10 9.24
N MET A 860 -49.63 13.42 8.12
CA MET A 860 -48.78 12.33 7.62
C MET A 860 -47.52 12.85 6.92
N ILE A 861 -46.36 12.32 7.29
CA ILE A 861 -45.23 12.24 6.36
C ILE A 861 -45.56 11.14 5.34
N ARG A 862 -46.09 11.53 4.19
CA ARG A 862 -46.36 10.60 3.07
C ARG A 862 -45.04 10.11 2.46
N ARG A 863 -44.59 8.92 2.84
CA ARG A 863 -43.73 8.10 1.97
C ARG A 863 -44.56 7.68 0.75
N ALA A 864 -44.29 8.29 -0.40
CA ALA A 864 -44.82 7.82 -1.67
C ALA A 864 -44.04 6.59 -2.14
N THR A 865 -44.55 5.39 -1.84
CA THR A 865 -44.12 4.16 -2.50
C THR A 865 -44.55 4.20 -3.97
N ALA A 866 -43.61 4.09 -4.90
CA ALA A 866 -43.93 3.90 -6.31
C ALA A 866 -44.43 2.46 -6.55
N PRO A 867 -45.60 2.26 -7.18
CA PRO A 867 -45.98 0.97 -7.77
C PRO A 867 -45.28 0.77 -9.12
N ALA A 868 -45.38 -0.43 -9.68
CA ALA A 868 -44.89 -0.78 -11.02
C ALA A 868 -45.99 -1.51 -11.82
N ILE A 869 -45.81 -1.63 -13.15
CA ILE A 869 -46.75 -2.25 -14.13
C ILE A 869 -47.93 -1.26 -14.41
N GLU A 870 -48.43 -1.03 -15.63
CA GLU A 870 -48.57 -1.90 -16.82
C GLU A 870 -48.36 -1.17 -18.19
N LEU A 871 -48.57 -1.89 -19.32
CA LEU A 871 -48.48 -1.37 -20.69
C LEU A 871 -49.72 -0.53 -21.10
N GLY A 872 -49.54 0.44 -22.00
CA GLY A 872 -50.62 1.22 -22.64
C GLY A 872 -50.20 1.82 -23.98
N VAL A 873 -51.08 1.77 -24.99
CA VAL A 873 -50.74 1.95 -26.43
C VAL A 873 -51.44 3.16 -27.07
N LEU A 874 -50.67 3.94 -27.84
CA LEU A 874 -51.05 4.89 -28.93
C LEU A 874 -51.83 6.21 -28.68
N GLN A 875 -51.61 7.11 -29.66
CA GLN A 875 -52.51 8.11 -30.28
C GLN A 875 -52.67 9.56 -29.74
N ASP A 876 -51.93 10.47 -30.41
CA ASP A 876 -52.41 11.57 -31.30
C ASP A 876 -53.21 12.80 -30.82
N GLU A 877 -52.83 13.95 -31.43
CA GLU A 877 -53.56 15.22 -31.70
C GLU A 877 -54.17 16.02 -30.51
N LYS A 878 -53.79 17.29 -30.24
CA LYS A 878 -53.85 18.59 -30.97
C LYS A 878 -55.11 19.41 -30.67
N ASP A 879 -54.92 20.73 -30.61
CA ASP A 879 -55.92 21.79 -30.85
C ASP A 879 -57.11 21.91 -29.84
N ILE A 880 -57.78 23.05 -29.59
CA ILE A 880 -57.52 24.49 -29.88
C ILE A 880 -58.34 25.38 -28.89
N ALA A 881 -57.93 26.64 -28.74
CA ALA A 881 -58.70 27.81 -28.25
C ALA A 881 -59.10 27.99 -26.75
N ALA A 882 -59.33 29.27 -26.44
CA ALA A 882 -59.86 29.90 -25.23
C ALA A 882 -61.37 30.24 -25.47
N PRO A 883 -62.13 30.95 -24.59
CA PRO A 883 -61.73 31.66 -23.36
C PRO A 883 -62.61 31.40 -22.11
N VAL A 884 -62.22 32.02 -21.00
CA VAL A 884 -63.02 32.10 -19.76
C VAL A 884 -63.13 33.57 -19.35
N GLU A 885 -64.35 34.06 -19.15
CA GLU A 885 -64.60 35.32 -18.45
C GLU A 885 -65.95 35.27 -17.70
N SER A 886 -66.10 36.13 -16.69
CA SER A 886 -67.25 36.25 -15.78
C SER A 886 -67.46 35.08 -14.78
N HIS A 887 -67.92 35.30 -13.53
CA HIS A 887 -68.24 36.55 -12.84
C HIS A 887 -67.71 36.60 -11.40
N SER A 888 -67.69 37.81 -10.86
CA SER A 888 -67.24 38.21 -9.52
C SER A 888 -68.19 37.85 -8.38
N GLY A 889 -67.66 37.70 -7.17
CA GLY A 889 -68.28 38.34 -6.00
C GLY A 889 -68.51 37.53 -4.73
N SER A 890 -67.48 37.37 -3.91
CA SER A 890 -67.60 37.58 -2.44
C SER A 890 -66.21 37.56 -1.77
N GLN A 891 -65.96 38.54 -0.90
CA GLN A 891 -64.87 38.45 0.07
C GLN A 891 -65.41 37.72 1.31
N LEU A 892 -64.60 36.84 1.90
CA LEU A 892 -64.88 36.23 3.20
C LEU A 892 -63.67 36.42 4.12
N ASP A 893 -63.92 36.89 5.34
CA ASP A 893 -62.89 37.21 6.31
C ASP A 893 -62.16 35.96 6.83
N HIS A 894 -60.86 35.87 6.54
CA HIS A 894 -59.97 34.93 7.22
C HIS A 894 -59.57 35.49 8.60
N ASN A 895 -60.51 35.47 9.54
CA ASN A 895 -60.29 36.01 10.88
C ASN A 895 -60.93 35.17 11.99
N GLN A 896 -60.60 33.88 12.06
CA GLN A 896 -60.81 33.07 13.25
C GLN A 896 -59.61 32.17 13.56
N SER A 897 -59.25 32.13 14.83
CA SER A 897 -58.01 31.59 15.36
C SER A 897 -57.92 30.06 15.26
N TYR A 898 -56.82 29.56 14.66
CA TYR A 898 -56.10 28.48 15.33
C TYR A 898 -55.32 29.09 16.49
N GLN A 899 -55.62 28.66 17.72
CA GLN A 899 -54.88 29.12 18.89
C GLN A 899 -53.48 28.52 18.88
N ASP A 900 -52.50 29.40 18.81
CA ASP A 900 -51.09 29.13 18.95
C ASP A 900 -50.87 28.45 20.33
N HIS A 901 -50.68 27.12 20.36
CA HIS A 901 -50.30 26.37 21.57
C HIS A 901 -48.84 26.70 21.94
N ILE A 902 -48.62 27.95 22.35
CA ILE A 902 -47.35 28.47 22.84
C ILE A 902 -47.04 27.74 24.14
N ALA A 903 -46.21 26.70 24.06
CA ALA A 903 -45.53 26.15 25.22
C ALA A 903 -44.87 27.31 26.00
N PRO A 904 -45.04 27.39 27.33
CA PRO A 904 -44.75 28.60 28.08
C PRO A 904 -43.29 29.04 27.91
N LYS A 905 -43.10 30.22 27.32
CA LYS A 905 -41.79 30.78 26.94
C LYS A 905 -40.85 30.78 28.14
N VAL A 906 -39.83 29.92 28.09
CA VAL A 906 -38.97 29.65 29.25
C VAL A 906 -38.28 30.93 29.74
N SER A 907 -38.17 31.07 31.07
CA SER A 907 -37.69 32.31 31.70
C SER A 907 -36.31 32.74 31.22
N TRP A 908 -35.99 34.04 31.31
CA TRP A 908 -34.67 34.57 30.94
C TRP A 908 -33.52 33.84 31.65
N GLY A 909 -33.67 33.51 32.94
CA GLY A 909 -32.67 32.75 33.69
C GLY A 909 -32.47 31.32 33.15
N THR A 910 -33.56 30.63 32.83
CA THR A 910 -33.49 29.27 32.25
C THR A 910 -32.95 29.29 30.81
N ALA A 911 -33.28 30.31 30.01
CA ALA A 911 -32.71 30.48 28.67
C ALA A 911 -31.20 30.77 28.71
N ILE A 912 -30.72 31.55 29.68
CA ILE A 912 -29.29 31.75 29.95
C ILE A 912 -28.64 30.43 30.39
N LYS A 913 -29.30 29.66 31.27
CA LYS A 913 -28.81 28.33 31.70
C LYS A 913 -28.73 27.33 30.53
N LYS A 914 -29.74 27.27 29.66
CA LYS A 914 -29.70 26.49 28.40
C LYS A 914 -28.55 26.95 27.49
N GLY A 915 -28.36 28.26 27.33
CA GLY A 915 -27.25 28.83 26.56
C GLY A 915 -25.87 28.45 27.11
N GLY A 916 -25.70 28.49 28.44
CA GLY A 916 -24.48 28.05 29.11
C GLY A 916 -24.21 26.55 28.96
N ILE A 917 -25.25 25.71 29.09
CA ILE A 917 -25.17 24.26 28.84
C ILE A 917 -24.80 23.97 27.38
N ALA A 918 -25.39 24.71 26.42
CA ALA A 918 -25.06 24.59 25.01
C ALA A 918 -23.58 24.99 24.73
N ALA A 919 -23.11 26.10 25.30
CA ALA A 919 -21.71 26.51 25.20
C ALA A 919 -20.75 25.47 25.82
N TRP A 920 -21.11 24.91 26.98
CA TRP A 920 -20.33 23.84 27.61
C TRP A 920 -20.30 22.55 26.76
N ARG A 921 -21.46 22.13 26.23
CA ARG A 921 -21.58 21.00 25.28
C ARG A 921 -20.71 21.19 24.03
N PHE A 922 -20.59 22.43 23.51
CA PHE A 922 -19.65 22.73 22.43
C PHE A 922 -18.18 22.61 22.88
N ILE A 923 -17.82 23.19 24.03
CA ILE A 923 -16.44 23.19 24.56
C ILE A 923 -15.90 21.77 24.81
N ILE A 924 -16.76 20.82 25.20
CA ILE A 924 -16.35 19.41 25.41
C ILE A 924 -16.27 18.58 24.11
N THR A 925 -16.72 19.10 22.96
CA THR A 925 -16.43 18.42 21.68
C THR A 925 -14.93 18.56 21.36
N PRO A 926 -14.26 17.56 20.76
CA PRO A 926 -12.84 17.68 20.43
C PRO A 926 -12.53 18.91 19.56
N THR A 927 -13.41 19.18 18.58
CA THR A 927 -13.32 20.36 17.70
C THR A 927 -13.47 21.68 18.49
N GLY A 928 -14.49 21.79 19.34
CA GLY A 928 -14.75 22.98 20.15
C GLY A 928 -13.70 23.23 21.22
N PHE A 929 -13.13 22.18 21.81
CA PHE A 929 -12.04 22.24 22.78
C PHE A 929 -10.78 22.90 22.19
N PHE A 930 -10.30 22.39 21.04
CA PHE A 930 -9.13 22.96 20.38
C PHE A 930 -9.39 24.38 19.83
N ILE A 931 -10.59 24.66 19.32
CA ILE A 931 -10.99 26.03 18.91
C ILE A 931 -10.98 26.98 20.12
N MET A 932 -11.48 26.55 21.28
CA MET A 932 -11.50 27.37 22.50
C MET A 932 -10.08 27.64 23.01
N ILE A 933 -9.21 26.62 23.09
CA ILE A 933 -7.80 26.81 23.51
C ILE A 933 -7.05 27.73 22.54
N TYR A 934 -7.23 27.56 21.23
CA TYR A 934 -6.63 28.43 20.22
C TYR A 934 -7.14 29.89 20.37
N GLY A 935 -8.46 30.07 20.49
CA GLY A 935 -9.08 31.39 20.66
C GLY A 935 -8.63 32.09 21.94
N LEU A 936 -8.56 31.38 23.06
CA LEU A 936 -8.05 31.90 24.33
C LEU A 936 -6.57 32.31 24.24
N ASN A 937 -5.75 31.57 23.50
CA ASN A 937 -4.35 31.97 23.26
C ASN A 937 -4.28 33.26 22.41
N VAL A 938 -5.01 33.33 21.29
CA VAL A 938 -5.04 34.55 20.45
C VAL A 938 -5.53 35.77 21.25
N ILE A 939 -6.52 35.59 22.13
CA ILE A 939 -7.02 36.65 23.02
C ILE A 939 -5.97 37.02 24.08
N ALA A 940 -5.34 36.05 24.75
CA ALA A 940 -4.38 36.30 25.83
C ALA A 940 -3.13 37.03 25.33
N TRP A 941 -2.46 36.49 24.32
CA TRP A 941 -1.25 37.12 23.74
C TRP A 941 -1.59 38.43 23.01
N GLY A 942 -2.77 38.52 22.38
CA GLY A 942 -3.26 39.76 21.76
C GLY A 942 -3.55 40.88 22.76
N ALA A 943 -4.19 40.55 23.88
CA ALA A 943 -4.46 41.50 24.96
C ALA A 943 -3.18 41.91 25.69
N MET A 944 -2.24 40.97 25.91
CA MET A 944 -0.94 41.29 26.52
C MET A 944 -0.13 42.26 25.65
N LEU A 945 -0.02 42.01 24.35
CA LEU A 945 0.59 42.93 23.38
C LEU A 945 -0.09 44.31 23.39
N PHE A 946 -1.43 44.35 23.47
CA PHE A 946 -2.20 45.60 23.55
C PHE A 946 -1.95 46.39 24.83
N PHE A 947 -1.99 45.76 26.01
CA PHE A 947 -1.70 46.41 27.29
C PHE A 947 -0.24 46.89 27.39
N LEU A 948 0.70 46.11 26.83
CA LEU A 948 2.08 46.55 26.67
C LEU A 948 2.17 47.79 25.78
N MET A 949 1.55 47.80 24.59
CA MET A 949 1.55 49.01 23.73
C MET A 949 0.99 50.24 24.45
N LEU A 950 -0.12 50.11 25.18
CA LEU A 950 -0.71 51.20 25.99
C LEU A 950 0.15 51.63 27.20
N GLY A 951 1.18 50.86 27.58
CA GLY A 951 2.04 51.18 28.73
C GLY A 951 1.43 50.85 30.09
N VAL A 952 0.51 49.90 30.14
CA VAL A 952 -0.09 49.42 31.39
C VAL A 952 0.91 48.51 32.12
N GLY A 953 1.27 48.87 33.35
CA GLY A 953 2.19 48.10 34.22
C GLY A 953 3.61 48.68 34.32
N SER A 954 4.21 48.56 35.51
CA SER A 954 5.54 49.08 35.84
C SER A 954 6.67 48.18 35.29
N MET A 955 7.07 48.40 34.04
CA MET A 955 8.10 47.62 33.36
C MET A 955 9.19 48.53 32.75
N SER A 956 10.46 48.12 32.82
CA SER A 956 11.54 48.84 32.13
C SER A 956 11.41 48.73 30.60
N LYS A 957 11.81 49.79 29.89
CA LYS A 957 11.64 49.91 28.43
C LYS A 957 12.20 48.70 27.67
N GLU A 958 13.38 48.22 28.06
CA GLU A 958 14.06 47.08 27.43
C GLU A 958 13.26 45.76 27.59
N ARG A 959 12.73 45.49 28.80
CA ARG A 959 11.88 44.31 29.05
C ARG A 959 10.56 44.41 28.28
N LYS A 960 10.01 45.62 28.21
CA LYS A 960 8.78 45.92 27.46
C LYS A 960 8.95 45.62 25.97
N GLU A 961 10.06 46.05 25.37
CA GLU A 961 10.40 45.76 23.97
C GLU A 961 10.66 44.27 23.71
N ILE A 962 11.22 43.53 24.68
CA ILE A 962 11.38 42.07 24.59
C ILE A 962 10.03 41.34 24.60
N TRP A 963 9.12 41.69 25.53
CA TRP A 963 7.79 41.06 25.57
C TRP A 963 6.94 41.39 24.33
N ILE A 964 7.00 42.62 23.83
CA ILE A 964 6.34 43.02 22.57
C ILE A 964 6.81 42.14 21.39
N GLU A 965 8.10 41.78 21.30
CA GLU A 965 8.61 40.87 20.28
C GLU A 965 8.13 39.41 20.50
N ILE A 966 8.14 38.92 21.74
CA ILE A 966 7.67 37.57 22.09
C ILE A 966 6.19 37.39 21.72
N ASP A 967 5.33 38.30 22.18
CA ASP A 967 3.89 38.24 21.93
C ASP A 967 3.60 38.36 20.42
N SER A 968 4.34 39.22 19.72
CA SER A 968 4.24 39.38 18.25
C SER A 968 4.63 38.10 17.50
N GLN A 969 5.69 37.40 17.93
CA GLN A 969 6.11 36.13 17.31
C GLN A 969 5.11 35.00 17.60
N ILE A 970 4.56 34.93 18.81
CA ILE A 970 3.53 33.92 19.18
C ILE A 970 2.25 34.15 18.37
N LEU A 971 1.77 35.39 18.28
CA LEU A 971 0.59 35.74 17.46
C LEU A 971 0.82 35.46 15.97
N ASN A 972 1.97 35.85 15.42
CA ASN A 972 2.36 35.49 14.05
C ASN A 972 2.36 33.96 13.84
N GLY A 973 2.86 33.19 14.81
CA GLY A 973 2.81 31.72 14.78
C GLY A 973 1.37 31.18 14.73
N LEU A 974 0.46 31.70 15.55
CA LEU A 974 -0.95 31.29 15.59
C LEU A 974 -1.67 31.61 14.26
N PHE A 975 -1.54 32.85 13.77
CA PHE A 975 -2.17 33.28 12.50
C PHE A 975 -1.58 32.58 11.27
N CYS A 976 -0.27 32.28 11.27
CA CYS A 976 0.36 31.47 10.24
C CYS A 976 -0.12 30.02 10.30
N LEU A 977 -0.18 29.39 11.48
CA LEU A 977 -0.61 27.99 11.62
C LEU A 977 -1.98 27.73 10.99
N THR A 978 -2.96 28.60 11.24
CA THR A 978 -4.32 28.49 10.68
C THR A 978 -4.43 28.85 9.19
N SER A 979 -3.36 29.37 8.57
CA SER A 979 -3.37 29.85 7.18
C SER A 979 -2.44 29.08 6.25
N TRP A 980 -1.34 28.53 6.78
CA TRP A 980 -0.47 27.54 6.14
C TRP A 980 -1.07 26.14 6.28
N GLY A 981 -1.58 25.78 7.47
CA GLY A 981 -2.23 24.49 7.72
C GLY A 981 -3.50 24.25 6.91
N LEU A 982 -4.09 25.30 6.32
CA LEU A 982 -5.23 25.22 5.40
C LEU A 982 -4.90 25.61 3.95
N ALA A 983 -3.64 25.95 3.65
CA ALA A 983 -3.23 26.38 2.32
C ALA A 983 -3.50 25.34 1.22
N PRO A 984 -3.25 24.02 1.39
CA PRO A 984 -3.54 23.02 0.36
C PRO A 984 -5.01 23.01 -0.06
N TRP A 985 -5.94 23.09 0.90
CA TRP A 985 -7.39 23.11 0.64
C TRP A 985 -7.83 24.42 -0.04
N ARG A 986 -7.22 25.56 0.32
CA ARG A 986 -7.50 26.88 -0.32
C ARG A 986 -6.95 26.96 -1.75
N ILE A 987 -5.79 26.36 -2.01
CA ILE A 987 -5.21 26.23 -3.36
C ILE A 987 -6.09 25.29 -4.20
N ARG A 988 -6.57 24.18 -3.64
CA ARG A 988 -7.55 23.28 -4.30
C ARG A 988 -8.84 24.01 -4.67
N ASP A 989 -9.40 24.84 -3.79
CA ASP A 989 -10.60 25.63 -4.09
C ASP A 989 -10.34 26.67 -5.18
N THR A 990 -9.20 27.34 -5.13
CA THR A 990 -8.76 28.29 -6.17
C THR A 990 -8.60 27.60 -7.52
N TYR A 991 -8.04 26.38 -7.55
CA TYR A 991 -7.96 25.56 -8.76
C TYR A 991 -9.36 25.25 -9.31
N TRP A 992 -10.30 24.76 -8.50
CA TRP A 992 -11.68 24.53 -8.96
C TRP A 992 -12.38 25.82 -9.42
N LEU A 993 -12.05 26.98 -8.83
CA LEU A 993 -12.55 28.27 -9.27
C LEU A 993 -12.01 28.63 -10.67
N LEU A 994 -10.71 28.46 -10.90
CA LEU A 994 -10.07 28.69 -12.19
C LEU A 994 -10.57 27.70 -13.25
N MET A 995 -10.77 26.42 -12.91
CA MET A 995 -11.31 25.42 -13.82
C MET A 995 -12.82 25.61 -14.11
N TRP A 996 -13.54 26.34 -13.26
CA TRP A 996 -14.91 26.79 -13.52
C TRP A 996 -14.94 27.95 -14.54
N HIS A 997 -14.12 28.99 -14.35
CA HIS A 997 -14.12 30.18 -15.22
C HIS A 997 -13.33 30.02 -16.54
N PHE A 998 -12.30 29.17 -16.57
CA PHE A 998 -11.39 29.01 -17.73
C PHE A 998 -11.33 27.57 -18.29
N GLY A 999 -12.08 26.63 -17.73
CA GLY A 999 -12.15 25.25 -18.23
C GLY A 999 -13.16 25.06 -19.36
N SER A 1000 -12.95 24.02 -20.18
CA SER A 1000 -13.96 23.52 -21.14
C SER A 1000 -15.30 23.25 -20.44
N ALA A 1001 -16.44 23.44 -21.11
CA ALA A 1001 -17.79 23.39 -20.53
C ALA A 1001 -18.04 22.18 -19.60
N ASN A 1002 -17.59 20.99 -19.98
CA ASN A 1002 -17.72 19.77 -19.16
C ASN A 1002 -16.87 19.80 -17.88
N ILE A 1003 -15.68 20.42 -17.93
CA ILE A 1003 -14.82 20.65 -16.76
C ILE A 1003 -15.41 21.78 -15.90
N SER A 1004 -15.92 22.82 -16.53
CA SER A 1004 -16.55 23.97 -15.87
C SER A 1004 -17.77 23.53 -15.03
N LYS A 1005 -18.72 22.80 -15.63
CA LYS A 1005 -19.90 22.21 -14.96
C LYS A 1005 -19.49 21.32 -13.77
N LYS A 1006 -18.52 20.41 -13.97
CA LYS A 1006 -17.99 19.55 -12.89
C LYS A 1006 -17.34 20.37 -11.76
N SER A 1007 -16.61 21.44 -12.08
CA SER A 1007 -15.89 22.26 -11.10
C SER A 1007 -16.83 23.04 -10.17
N ILE A 1008 -17.86 23.70 -10.72
CA ILE A 1008 -18.86 24.40 -9.90
C ILE A 1008 -19.67 23.43 -9.03
N MET A 1009 -19.98 22.21 -9.49
CA MET A 1009 -20.66 21.20 -8.66
C MET A 1009 -19.84 20.81 -7.42
N HIS A 1010 -18.52 20.67 -7.53
CA HIS A 1010 -17.64 20.37 -6.39
C HIS A 1010 -17.61 21.53 -5.38
N LEU A 1011 -17.49 22.78 -5.86
CA LEU A 1011 -17.53 23.98 -5.02
C LEU A 1011 -18.89 24.15 -4.32
N ALA A 1012 -20.00 23.90 -5.02
CA ALA A 1012 -21.36 23.99 -4.49
C ALA A 1012 -21.65 22.90 -3.45
N LYS A 1013 -21.28 21.63 -3.70
CA LYS A 1013 -21.44 20.53 -2.74
C LYS A 1013 -20.72 20.82 -1.42
N ARG A 1014 -19.49 21.35 -1.49
CA ARG A 1014 -18.71 21.74 -0.30
C ARG A 1014 -19.30 22.93 0.47
N ASN A 1015 -19.86 23.93 -0.22
CA ASN A 1015 -20.41 25.14 0.40
C ASN A 1015 -21.93 25.07 0.63
N SER A 1016 -22.51 23.87 0.63
CA SER A 1016 -23.94 23.58 0.76
C SER A 1016 -24.60 24.12 2.04
N SER A 1017 -23.82 24.53 3.05
CA SER A 1017 -24.31 25.21 4.27
C SER A 1017 -24.73 26.67 4.06
N TRP A 1018 -24.38 27.30 2.93
CA TRP A 1018 -24.71 28.70 2.62
C TRP A 1018 -24.92 29.02 1.13
N TYR A 1019 -24.39 28.21 0.21
CA TYR A 1019 -24.48 28.43 -1.24
C TYR A 1019 -25.53 27.52 -1.90
N ARG A 1020 -26.35 28.10 -2.77
CA ARG A 1020 -27.29 27.40 -3.65
C ARG A 1020 -26.87 27.63 -5.11
N MET A 1021 -26.79 26.57 -5.90
CA MET A 1021 -26.44 26.64 -7.31
C MET A 1021 -27.57 27.31 -8.10
N ARG A 1022 -27.28 27.79 -9.31
CA ARG A 1022 -28.31 28.15 -10.30
C ARG A 1022 -28.46 26.99 -11.26
N ASP A 1023 -29.69 26.71 -11.63
CA ASP A 1023 -30.05 25.55 -12.43
C ASP A 1023 -29.43 25.66 -13.82
N PHE A 1024 -28.85 24.56 -14.28
CA PHE A 1024 -28.51 24.33 -15.69
C PHE A 1024 -29.57 23.39 -16.25
N GLU A 1025 -30.04 23.67 -17.46
CA GLU A 1025 -31.13 22.93 -18.12
C GLU A 1025 -30.67 21.52 -18.55
N ASP A 1026 -30.63 20.61 -17.58
CA ASP A 1026 -30.27 19.20 -17.76
C ASP A 1026 -31.26 18.30 -17.00
N PRO A 1027 -32.32 17.82 -17.66
CA PRO A 1027 -33.38 17.02 -17.03
C PRO A 1027 -32.93 15.67 -16.45
N THR A 1028 -31.67 15.26 -16.64
CA THR A 1028 -31.13 14.02 -16.06
C THR A 1028 -30.74 14.16 -14.58
N CYS A 1029 -30.63 15.40 -14.08
CA CYS A 1029 -30.46 15.71 -12.66
C CYS A 1029 -31.81 15.98 -11.98
N ASP A 1030 -32.74 15.02 -12.09
CA ASP A 1030 -34.06 15.08 -11.45
C ASP A 1030 -33.95 15.27 -9.92
N GLU A 1031 -34.98 15.85 -9.32
CA GLU A 1031 -34.92 16.37 -7.96
C GLU A 1031 -34.75 15.24 -6.91
N MET A 1032 -33.50 14.99 -6.50
CA MET A 1032 -33.21 14.36 -5.22
C MET A 1032 -33.80 15.21 -4.09
N LEU A 1033 -35.04 14.88 -3.74
CA LEU A 1033 -35.88 15.48 -2.70
C LEU A 1033 -35.06 15.93 -1.49
N ARG A 1034 -34.78 17.22 -1.41
CA ARG A 1034 -34.16 17.82 -0.22
C ARG A 1034 -35.23 17.96 0.83
N GLU A 1035 -35.27 17.00 1.75
CA GLU A 1035 -36.09 17.05 2.95
C GLU A 1035 -35.75 18.32 3.76
N THR A 1036 -36.57 19.35 3.60
CA THR A 1036 -36.44 20.63 4.30
C THR A 1036 -37.55 20.73 5.34
N LEU A 1037 -37.22 21.30 6.51
CA LEU A 1037 -38.10 21.38 7.68
C LEU A 1037 -39.34 22.29 7.46
N THR A 1038 -39.42 22.90 6.28
CA THR A 1038 -40.43 23.87 5.84
C THR A 1038 -41.11 23.49 4.52
N GLY A 1039 -40.66 22.41 3.86
CA GLY A 1039 -41.07 22.05 2.49
C GLY A 1039 -40.68 23.10 1.44
N LYS A 1040 -39.66 23.94 1.68
CA LYS A 1040 -39.26 25.05 0.79
C LYS A 1040 -37.74 25.14 0.66
N VAL A 1041 -37.27 25.19 -0.59
CA VAL A 1041 -35.84 25.34 -0.94
C VAL A 1041 -35.45 26.81 -1.03
N ALA A 1042 -34.22 27.16 -0.62
CA ALA A 1042 -33.70 28.52 -0.74
C ALA A 1042 -33.27 28.82 -2.20
N PRO A 1043 -33.59 30.01 -2.75
CA PRO A 1043 -33.33 30.34 -4.15
C PRO A 1043 -31.83 30.41 -4.47
N PRO A 1044 -31.44 30.23 -5.75
CA PRO A 1044 -30.06 30.29 -6.23
C PRO A 1044 -29.25 31.47 -5.69
N THR A 1045 -28.05 31.17 -5.19
CA THR A 1045 -27.09 32.16 -4.71
C THR A 1045 -26.35 32.78 -5.90
N LYS A 1046 -26.14 34.10 -5.88
CA LYS A 1046 -25.38 34.78 -6.95
C LYS A 1046 -23.95 34.23 -7.01
N SER A 1047 -23.53 33.77 -8.19
CA SER A 1047 -22.24 33.14 -8.49
C SER A 1047 -21.05 33.86 -7.86
N TRP A 1048 -20.97 35.19 -8.02
CA TRP A 1048 -19.88 36.04 -7.52
C TRP A 1048 -19.57 35.87 -6.03
N LYS A 1049 -20.51 35.38 -5.21
CA LYS A 1049 -20.28 35.13 -3.78
C LYS A 1049 -19.36 33.93 -3.54
N MET A 1050 -19.38 32.92 -4.42
CA MET A 1050 -18.41 31.83 -4.42
C MET A 1050 -17.01 32.38 -4.70
N ASP A 1051 -16.88 33.16 -5.78
CA ASP A 1051 -15.63 33.80 -6.18
C ASP A 1051 -15.07 34.66 -5.04
N PHE A 1052 -15.91 35.53 -4.47
CA PHE A 1052 -15.55 36.40 -3.37
C PHE A 1052 -15.07 35.64 -2.12
N VAL A 1053 -15.73 34.55 -1.74
CA VAL A 1053 -15.34 33.74 -0.57
C VAL A 1053 -14.03 32.98 -0.81
N VAL A 1054 -13.87 32.36 -1.98
CA VAL A 1054 -12.65 31.59 -2.32
C VAL A 1054 -11.44 32.52 -2.47
N ILE A 1055 -11.59 33.65 -3.19
CA ILE A 1055 -10.52 34.63 -3.40
C ILE A 1055 -10.10 35.26 -2.06
N ASN A 1056 -11.03 35.62 -1.16
CA ASN A 1056 -10.66 36.14 0.16
C ASN A 1056 -9.96 35.09 1.04
N MET A 1057 -10.32 33.80 0.94
CA MET A 1057 -9.58 32.74 1.65
C MET A 1057 -8.16 32.56 1.13
N LEU A 1058 -7.94 32.67 -0.19
CA LEU A 1058 -6.61 32.68 -0.79
C LEU A 1058 -5.80 33.92 -0.37
N LEU A 1059 -6.39 35.11 -0.47
CA LEU A 1059 -5.76 36.38 -0.08
C LEU A 1059 -5.33 36.37 1.39
N ASN A 1060 -6.15 35.83 2.29
CA ASN A 1060 -5.74 35.61 3.69
C ASN A 1060 -4.44 34.79 3.78
N SER A 1061 -4.34 33.63 3.10
CA SER A 1061 -3.08 32.86 3.08
C SER A 1061 -1.90 33.65 2.49
N LEU A 1062 -2.11 34.45 1.44
CA LEU A 1062 -1.07 35.28 0.83
C LEU A 1062 -0.58 36.42 1.75
N PHE A 1063 -1.48 37.11 2.45
CA PHE A 1063 -1.11 38.14 3.42
C PHE A 1063 -0.34 37.55 4.62
N GLN A 1064 -0.65 36.32 5.03
CA GLN A 1064 0.05 35.61 6.11
C GLN A 1064 1.45 35.12 5.68
N VAL A 1065 1.64 34.75 4.41
CA VAL A 1065 2.98 34.56 3.82
C VAL A 1065 3.78 35.87 3.81
N GLY A 1066 3.12 36.99 3.49
CA GLY A 1066 3.70 38.33 3.60
C GLY A 1066 4.16 38.66 5.03
N MET A 1067 3.30 38.42 6.02
CA MET A 1067 3.62 38.60 7.45
C MET A 1067 4.81 37.75 7.89
N ALA A 1068 4.80 36.45 7.61
CA ALA A 1068 5.88 35.53 7.96
C ALA A 1068 7.21 35.97 7.33
N THR A 1069 7.18 36.42 6.08
CA THR A 1069 8.35 36.95 5.37
C THR A 1069 8.85 38.25 6.03
N PHE A 1070 7.96 39.15 6.43
CA PHE A 1070 8.31 40.39 7.14
C PHE A 1070 8.92 40.12 8.52
N MET A 1071 8.42 39.13 9.26
CA MET A 1071 8.98 38.72 10.55
C MET A 1071 10.35 38.04 10.41
N TRP A 1072 10.58 37.30 9.32
CA TRP A 1072 11.81 36.55 9.06
C TRP A 1072 12.94 37.41 8.48
N VAL A 1073 12.62 38.34 7.57
CA VAL A 1073 13.62 39.19 6.89
C VAL A 1073 14.06 40.37 7.77
N TYR A 1074 13.20 40.85 8.67
CA TYR A 1074 13.49 42.00 9.52
C TYR A 1074 13.58 41.65 11.00
N ASN A 1075 14.76 41.92 11.57
CA ASN A 1075 15.03 41.88 13.00
C ASN A 1075 14.22 42.97 13.74
N ARG A 1076 13.93 42.77 15.03
CA ARG A 1076 13.17 43.72 15.87
C ARG A 1076 13.62 45.19 15.78
N HIS A 1077 14.92 45.43 15.53
CA HIS A 1077 15.53 46.75 15.46
C HIS A 1077 15.44 47.44 14.09
N ASN A 1078 15.13 46.70 13.01
CA ASN A 1078 15.03 47.22 11.64
C ASN A 1078 13.68 46.91 10.95
N ARG A 1079 12.71 46.35 11.67
CA ARG A 1079 11.37 46.01 11.18
C ARG A 1079 10.49 47.28 11.10
N PRO A 1080 9.96 47.64 9.91
CA PRO A 1080 9.03 48.77 9.79
C PRO A 1080 7.75 48.53 10.60
N ALA A 1081 7.45 49.43 11.54
CA ALA A 1081 6.33 49.28 12.49
C ALA A 1081 4.96 49.09 11.82
N PHE A 1082 4.75 49.69 10.64
CA PHE A 1082 3.50 49.56 9.90
C PHE A 1082 3.31 48.16 9.28
N GLY A 1083 4.39 47.44 8.94
CA GLY A 1083 4.31 46.25 8.10
C GLY A 1083 3.60 45.07 8.76
N VAL A 1084 3.88 44.84 10.05
CA VAL A 1084 3.20 43.81 10.86
C VAL A 1084 1.71 44.13 10.98
N GLY A 1085 1.37 45.37 11.37
CA GLY A 1085 -0.03 45.81 11.49
C GLY A 1085 -0.80 45.73 10.17
N LEU A 1086 -0.16 46.07 9.04
CA LEU A 1086 -0.74 45.99 7.70
C LEU A 1086 -1.11 44.55 7.32
N PHE A 1087 -0.18 43.59 7.43
CA PHE A 1087 -0.47 42.20 7.06
C PHE A 1087 -1.43 41.51 8.04
N ILE A 1088 -1.39 41.83 9.34
CA ILE A 1088 -2.40 41.35 10.30
C ILE A 1088 -3.78 41.91 9.92
N GLY A 1089 -3.87 43.21 9.66
CA GLY A 1089 -5.11 43.88 9.25
C GLY A 1089 -5.70 43.26 7.99
N LEU A 1090 -4.90 43.13 6.93
CA LEU A 1090 -5.35 42.57 5.64
C LEU A 1090 -5.75 41.09 5.75
N GLY A 1091 -4.97 40.25 6.44
CA GLY A 1091 -5.29 38.83 6.65
C GLY A 1091 -6.60 38.65 7.44
N CYS A 1092 -6.74 39.33 8.57
CA CYS A 1092 -7.95 39.32 9.38
C CYS A 1092 -9.16 39.86 8.60
N PHE A 1093 -9.04 41.02 7.95
CA PHE A 1093 -10.13 41.66 7.20
C PHE A 1093 -10.63 40.79 6.05
N SER A 1094 -9.74 40.23 5.24
CA SER A 1094 -10.10 39.33 4.14
C SER A 1094 -10.80 38.07 4.67
N SER A 1095 -10.29 37.48 5.76
CA SER A 1095 -10.95 36.33 6.39
C SER A 1095 -12.34 36.64 6.97
N LEU A 1096 -12.53 37.86 7.49
CA LEU A 1096 -13.80 38.36 8.04
C LEU A 1096 -14.85 38.58 6.93
N LEU A 1097 -14.47 39.15 5.79
CA LEU A 1097 -15.37 39.37 4.65
C LEU A 1097 -15.97 38.06 4.11
N ALA A 1098 -15.15 37.02 3.96
CA ALA A 1098 -15.61 35.69 3.58
C ALA A 1098 -16.50 35.03 4.65
N GLY A 1099 -16.16 35.22 5.94
CA GLY A 1099 -16.98 34.77 7.07
C GLY A 1099 -18.36 35.42 7.12
N LEU A 1100 -18.43 36.74 6.96
CA LEU A 1100 -19.67 37.53 6.91
C LEU A 1100 -20.56 37.14 5.72
N THR A 1101 -19.95 36.90 4.55
CA THR A 1101 -20.67 36.45 3.34
C THR A 1101 -21.29 35.07 3.54
N SER A 1102 -20.50 34.12 4.06
CA SER A 1102 -20.97 32.76 4.40
C SER A 1102 -22.08 32.81 5.47
N TRP A 1103 -21.94 33.69 6.47
CA TRP A 1103 -22.91 33.87 7.55
C TRP A 1103 -24.25 34.43 7.08
N TRP A 1104 -24.21 35.47 6.23
CA TRP A 1104 -25.42 36.17 5.77
C TRP A 1104 -26.26 35.30 4.84
N GLU A 1105 -25.64 34.58 3.90
CA GLU A 1105 -26.38 33.64 3.04
C GLU A 1105 -26.79 32.37 3.81
N GLY A 1106 -25.94 31.84 4.70
CA GLY A 1106 -26.31 30.72 5.59
C GLY A 1106 -27.53 31.02 6.46
N ARG A 1107 -27.69 32.26 6.93
CA ARG A 1107 -28.91 32.72 7.63
C ARG A 1107 -30.14 32.80 6.75
N LYS A 1108 -30.00 33.13 5.45
CA LYS A 1108 -31.13 33.07 4.50
C LYS A 1108 -31.56 31.63 4.26
N VAL A 1109 -30.60 30.73 4.04
CA VAL A 1109 -30.82 29.29 3.91
C VAL A 1109 -31.55 28.75 5.14
N LYS A 1110 -31.02 28.93 6.36
CA LYS A 1110 -31.67 28.48 7.61
C LYS A 1110 -33.07 29.09 7.82
N ARG A 1111 -33.33 30.31 7.35
CA ARG A 1111 -34.65 30.97 7.42
C ARG A 1111 -35.68 30.39 6.44
N ILE A 1112 -35.25 29.80 5.33
CA ILE A 1112 -36.15 29.26 4.30
C ILE A 1112 -36.31 27.74 4.43
N GLU A 1113 -35.21 27.01 4.64
CA GLU A 1113 -35.14 25.53 4.61
C GLU A 1113 -35.24 24.87 6.00
N GLY A 1114 -35.04 25.65 7.08
CA GLY A 1114 -35.03 25.15 8.46
C GLY A 1114 -33.63 24.75 8.97
N ALA A 1115 -33.58 23.80 9.90
CA ALA A 1115 -32.35 23.25 10.46
C ALA A 1115 -32.00 21.90 9.81
N PHE A 1116 -30.73 21.50 9.87
CA PHE A 1116 -30.27 20.22 9.32
C PHE A 1116 -30.72 19.03 10.18
N PHE A 1117 -31.08 17.93 9.50
CA PHE A 1117 -31.30 16.61 10.08
C PHE A 1117 -30.03 15.77 10.10
N GLU A 1118 -29.95 14.86 11.05
CA GLU A 1118 -29.06 13.70 11.06
C GLU A 1118 -29.88 12.53 11.64
N ALA A 1119 -30.03 11.44 10.88
CA ALA A 1119 -30.86 10.31 11.28
C ALA A 1119 -30.09 9.37 12.20
N ILE A 1120 -30.62 9.09 13.40
CA ILE A 1120 -29.98 8.24 14.40
C ILE A 1120 -30.32 6.77 14.10
N PRO A 1121 -29.34 5.86 13.93
CA PRO A 1121 -29.59 4.42 13.90
C PRO A 1121 -30.16 3.92 15.23
N GLU A 1122 -31.03 2.92 15.21
CA GLU A 1122 -31.85 2.53 16.38
C GLU A 1122 -31.05 2.05 17.61
N ASN A 1123 -29.78 1.66 17.43
CA ASN A 1123 -28.92 1.09 18.47
C ASN A 1123 -28.35 2.09 19.52
N GLU A 1124 -28.71 3.38 19.48
CA GLU A 1124 -28.22 4.38 20.46
C GLU A 1124 -29.21 4.65 21.63
N LYS A 1125 -30.08 3.67 21.95
CA LYS A 1125 -31.03 3.71 23.08
C LYS A 1125 -31.01 2.42 23.93
N GLU A 1126 -30.01 2.24 24.80
CA GLU A 1126 -30.19 1.49 26.06
C GLU A 1126 -29.02 1.70 27.04
N GLU A 1127 -29.24 2.53 28.07
CA GLU A 1127 -28.90 2.24 29.48
C GLU A 1127 -29.32 3.44 30.38
N PRO A 1128 -30.34 3.30 31.24
CA PRO A 1128 -30.63 4.28 32.27
C PRO A 1128 -29.68 4.09 33.45
N ILE A 1129 -28.72 4.99 33.62
CA ILE A 1129 -27.83 5.01 34.79
C ILE A 1129 -28.66 5.24 36.06
N ASP A 1130 -28.88 4.18 36.84
CA ASP A 1130 -29.44 4.28 38.18
C ASP A 1130 -28.49 5.05 39.11
N ARG A 1131 -29.04 5.79 40.06
CA ARG A 1131 -28.32 6.73 40.93
C ARG A 1131 -28.52 6.41 42.42
N SER A 1132 -28.12 5.21 42.83
CA SER A 1132 -28.06 4.84 44.25
C SER A 1132 -26.92 3.85 44.60
N ALA A 1133 -25.68 4.26 44.38
CA ALA A 1133 -24.47 3.71 45.02
C ALA A 1133 -23.39 4.80 45.14
#